data_AF-A0A8I3NF68-F1
#
_entry.id   AF-A0A8I3NF68-F1
#
_cell.length_a   1.000
_cell.length_b   1.000
_cell.length_c   1.000
_cell.angle_alpha   90.00
_cell.angle_beta   90.00
_cell.angle_gamma   90.00
#
_symmetry.space_group_name_H-M   'P 1'
#
loop_
_entity.id
_entity.type
_entity.pdbx_description
1 polymer ?
#
loop_
_entity_poly.entity_id
_entity_poly.type
_entity_poly.pdbx_seq_one_letter_code
_entity_poly.pdbx_strand_id
1 'polypeptide(L)'
;MALLVHEASLEEYSERSSFRVSGEDKGTWSCDEGLQDECQYLLQPQLIVRRLLDVAVLVPGRPSEQTLSAHNRSALYKVFVPSFTYRVSAQLVCVGSRGVLACPLTLRLRPKAPPLHNSSSVSCGGASVCQLELALPPWGHWVYVRVEIPSRGPGRTIRFQLCVRLQECPQPSLSRVLVPGAAMNMPQSLGNQPLPPEPPSLGASAEGPGATSPPEHCWPVRPTLRNELDTFSVHFYIFFGPSVALPPERPAVFALRLLPVLDSGGVLSLELQLNVSSLLQENVTVFGCLTHEVPLSLGDAAVTCSKESLAGFLLSVSATSRVARLRIPFPQTGTWFLTLRSLCGVGPRYVRCRNATAEVRLRTFLSPCVDDCGPYGQCKLLRTHNYLYAACECKAGWRGWGCTDSADALTYGFQLLSTLLLCLSNLMFLPPVVLAIRSRYVLEAAVYTFTMFFSTFYHACDQPGIVVFCIMDYDVLQFCDFLGSLMSVWVTVIAMARLQPVVKQVLYLLGAMLLSMALQLDRHGLWNLLGPSLFALGILATAWTVRSVRRRHCYPPTWRRWLFYLCPGSLIAGSAVLLYAFVETRDNYFYIHSIWHMLIAGSVGFLLPPRAKTDHRVPSGARARGCGYQLCINEQEELGLVGPGGATVSSICAS
;
A
#
# COMPACT_ATOMS: atom_id res chain seq x y z
N MET A 1 -1.05 7.34 -29.42
CA MET A 1 0.15 8.19 -29.54
C MET A 1 1.03 7.96 -28.34
N ALA A 2 2.14 7.25 -28.55
CA ALA A 2 3.13 6.95 -27.53
C ALA A 2 4.02 8.18 -27.31
N LEU A 3 4.30 8.52 -26.05
CA LEU A 3 5.34 9.48 -25.67
C LEU A 3 6.45 8.69 -24.99
N LEU A 4 7.46 8.35 -25.80
CA LEU A 4 8.78 7.91 -25.38
C LEU A 4 9.44 9.06 -24.60
N VAL A 5 9.71 8.85 -23.31
CA VAL A 5 10.63 9.69 -22.55
C VAL A 5 11.94 8.91 -22.43
N HIS A 6 12.96 9.43 -23.11
CA HIS A 6 14.32 8.93 -23.13
C HIS A 6 14.93 8.87 -21.73
N GLU A 7 15.66 7.78 -21.48
CA GLU A 7 16.62 7.62 -20.38
C GLU A 7 17.61 8.80 -20.35
N ALA A 8 17.53 9.61 -19.29
CA ALA A 8 18.60 10.52 -18.89
C ALA A 8 18.62 10.62 -17.36
N SER A 9 19.63 9.97 -16.75
CA SER A 9 20.13 10.14 -15.37
C SER A 9 19.07 10.32 -14.26
N LEU A 10 18.56 9.21 -13.74
CA LEU A 10 17.69 9.10 -12.55
C LEU A 10 18.40 9.36 -11.20
N GLU A 11 19.66 9.80 -11.17
CA GLU A 11 20.43 9.97 -9.92
C GLU A 11 20.10 11.24 -9.11
N GLU A 12 19.33 12.20 -9.65
CA GLU A 12 19.07 13.50 -8.99
C GLU A 12 17.74 13.58 -8.21
N TYR A 13 16.96 12.48 -8.12
CA TYR A 13 15.55 12.53 -7.72
C TYR A 13 15.16 11.73 -6.46
N SER A 14 15.97 11.80 -5.39
CA SER A 14 15.53 11.30 -4.08
C SER A 14 15.96 12.20 -2.93
N GLU A 15 15.20 13.27 -2.67
CA GLU A 15 15.31 14.01 -1.40
C GLU A 15 13.94 14.21 -0.73
N ARG A 16 13.75 13.46 0.36
CA ARG A 16 13.07 13.84 1.61
C ARG A 16 11.76 14.64 1.50
N SER A 17 10.64 13.94 1.43
CA SER A 17 9.32 14.46 1.83
C SER A 17 9.28 14.67 3.35
N SER A 18 9.63 15.87 3.83
CA SER A 18 9.25 16.29 5.18
C SER A 18 7.82 16.82 5.14
N PHE A 19 6.86 16.06 5.67
CA PHE A 19 5.51 16.55 5.91
C PHE A 19 5.55 17.60 7.03
N ARG A 20 5.30 18.87 6.68
CA ARG A 20 5.02 19.92 7.65
C ARG A 20 3.53 20.23 7.56
N VAL A 21 2.75 19.72 8.51
CA VAL A 21 1.38 20.17 8.74
C VAL A 21 1.50 21.55 9.41
N SER A 22 1.32 22.62 8.65
CA SER A 22 1.11 23.95 9.19
C SER A 22 -0.39 24.18 9.24
N GLY A 23 -1.00 23.86 10.38
CA GLY A 23 -2.40 24.22 10.64
C GLY A 23 -2.48 25.70 10.99
N GLU A 24 -3.01 26.52 10.09
CA GLU A 24 -3.77 27.71 10.49
C GLU A 24 -5.25 27.29 10.53
N ASP A 25 -5.70 26.94 11.73
CA ASP A 25 -7.10 26.66 12.02
C ASP A 25 -7.92 27.94 11.90
N LYS A 26 -8.66 28.08 10.80
CA LYS A 26 -9.97 28.75 10.78
C LYS A 26 -10.88 28.12 9.74
N GLY A 27 -11.57 27.08 10.15
CA GLY A 27 -12.70 26.53 9.42
C GLY A 27 -13.32 25.39 10.22
N THR A 28 -14.43 25.69 10.88
CA THR A 28 -15.38 24.67 11.36
C THR A 28 -16.00 24.02 10.13
N TRP A 29 -15.83 22.71 9.95
CA TRP A 29 -16.45 21.99 8.83
C TRP A 29 -17.21 20.77 9.37
N SER A 30 -18.53 20.80 9.20
CA SER A 30 -19.44 19.70 9.49
C SER A 30 -19.58 18.85 8.24
N CYS A 31 -19.43 17.53 8.36
CA CYS A 31 -19.85 16.57 7.35
C CYS A 31 -21.19 16.00 7.77
N ASP A 32 -22.26 16.28 7.01
CA ASP A 32 -23.52 15.57 7.15
C ASP A 32 -23.38 14.17 6.52
N GLU A 33 -23.64 13.13 7.31
CA GLU A 33 -23.70 11.74 6.85
C GLU A 33 -24.93 11.54 5.96
N GLY A 34 -24.71 11.28 4.68
CA GLY A 34 -25.79 10.94 3.75
C GLY A 34 -25.31 10.67 2.33
N LEU A 35 -25.32 9.39 1.95
CA LEU A 35 -25.37 8.85 0.58
C LEU A 35 -24.05 8.56 -0.18
N GLN A 36 -22.86 8.85 0.35
CA GLN A 36 -21.58 8.37 -0.21
C GLN A 36 -20.57 8.11 0.92
N ASP A 37 -20.18 6.84 1.09
CA ASP A 37 -19.40 6.32 2.22
C ASP A 37 -17.91 6.70 2.24
N GLU A 38 -17.44 7.59 1.36
CA GLU A 38 -16.05 8.02 1.37
C GLU A 38 -15.95 9.52 1.10
N CYS A 39 -15.75 10.28 2.17
CA CYS A 39 -15.07 11.56 2.03
C CYS A 39 -13.63 11.28 1.57
N GLN A 40 -13.44 11.21 0.25
CA GLN A 40 -12.13 11.05 -0.35
C GLN A 40 -11.37 12.37 -0.25
N TYR A 41 -10.62 12.53 0.84
CA TYR A 41 -9.68 13.63 0.98
C TYR A 41 -8.42 13.30 0.17
N LEU A 42 -8.31 13.90 -1.01
CA LEU A 42 -7.10 13.80 -1.82
C LEU A 42 -6.05 14.78 -1.29
N LEU A 43 -5.17 14.31 -0.40
CA LEU A 43 -3.91 14.99 -0.15
C LEU A 43 -3.02 14.79 -1.38
N GLN A 44 -3.05 15.74 -2.31
CA GLN A 44 -2.15 15.76 -3.45
C GLN A 44 -0.91 16.59 -3.08
N PRO A 45 0.23 15.97 -2.73
CA PRO A 45 1.47 16.71 -2.58
C PRO A 45 1.86 17.29 -3.95
N GLN A 46 1.70 18.60 -4.11
CA GLN A 46 2.21 19.29 -5.29
C GLN A 46 3.71 19.52 -5.12
N LEU A 47 4.52 18.69 -5.78
CA LEU A 47 5.95 18.94 -5.92
C LEU A 47 6.16 19.97 -7.04
N ILE A 48 6.38 21.23 -6.67
CA ILE A 48 6.74 22.27 -7.64
C ILE A 48 8.26 22.22 -7.84
N VAL A 49 8.70 21.58 -8.92
CA VAL A 49 10.12 21.56 -9.30
C VAL A 49 10.49 22.89 -9.96
N ARG A 50 11.09 23.80 -9.19
CA ARG A 50 11.71 25.01 -9.75
C ARG A 50 13.19 24.72 -10.03
N ARG A 51 13.52 24.54 -11.31
CA ARG A 51 14.92 24.43 -11.74
C ARG A 51 15.59 25.80 -11.62
N LEU A 52 16.52 25.95 -10.67
CA LEU A 52 17.42 27.10 -10.67
C LEU A 52 18.44 26.89 -11.79
N LEU A 53 18.31 27.67 -12.87
CA LEU A 53 19.29 27.71 -13.95
C LEU A 53 20.47 28.62 -13.53
N ASP A 54 21.64 28.39 -14.12
CA ASP A 54 22.85 29.23 -13.97
C ASP A 54 23.50 29.31 -12.57
N VAL A 55 23.36 28.26 -11.73
CA VAL A 55 24.17 28.15 -10.50
C VAL A 55 25.61 27.78 -10.84
N ALA A 56 26.54 28.69 -10.61
CA ALA A 56 27.95 28.48 -10.90
C ALA A 56 28.59 27.38 -10.03
N VAL A 57 29.37 26.52 -10.67
CA VAL A 57 30.08 25.40 -10.02
C VAL A 57 31.46 25.86 -9.56
N LEU A 58 31.76 25.67 -8.29
CA LEU A 58 33.08 25.96 -7.73
C LEU A 58 33.98 24.73 -7.85
N VAL A 59 35.21 24.93 -8.34
CA VAL A 59 36.24 23.88 -8.36
C VAL A 59 36.95 23.89 -7.00
N PRO A 60 36.98 22.76 -6.28
CA PRO A 60 37.68 22.67 -5.00
C PRO A 60 39.15 23.12 -5.08
N GLY A 61 39.60 23.87 -4.08
CA GLY A 61 40.97 24.37 -3.95
C GLY A 61 41.34 25.56 -4.84
N ARG A 62 40.52 25.90 -5.85
CA ARG A 62 40.75 27.05 -6.72
C ARG A 62 39.96 28.28 -6.24
N PRO A 63 40.63 29.39 -5.91
CA PRO A 63 39.93 30.61 -5.56
C PRO A 63 39.25 31.24 -6.78
N SER A 64 38.00 31.66 -6.62
CA SER A 64 37.20 32.31 -7.66
C SER A 64 36.88 33.75 -7.26
N GLU A 65 37.26 34.72 -8.09
CA GLU A 65 36.95 36.13 -7.88
C GLU A 65 35.56 36.47 -8.41
N GLN A 66 34.74 37.08 -7.56
CA GLN A 66 33.34 37.36 -7.85
C GLN A 66 32.91 38.73 -7.30
N THR A 67 31.79 39.23 -7.83
CA THR A 67 31.29 40.57 -7.49
C THR A 67 29.81 40.53 -7.17
N LEU A 68 29.41 41.08 -6.02
CA LEU A 68 28.01 41.28 -5.65
C LEU A 68 27.65 42.75 -5.82
N SER A 69 26.58 43.03 -6.57
CA SER A 69 26.07 44.38 -6.80
C SER A 69 24.96 44.74 -5.80
N ALA A 70 24.67 46.04 -5.66
CA ALA A 70 23.60 46.49 -4.77
C ALA A 70 22.20 46.01 -5.21
N HIS A 71 22.01 45.70 -6.50
CA HIS A 71 20.75 45.16 -7.06
C HIS A 71 20.64 43.64 -6.85
N ASN A 72 21.73 42.88 -7.04
CA ASN A 72 21.78 41.44 -6.79
C ASN A 72 22.49 41.15 -5.47
N ARG A 73 21.72 41.22 -4.38
CA ARG A 73 22.22 41.12 -2.99
C ARG A 73 22.66 39.72 -2.56
N SER A 74 22.43 38.68 -3.37
CA SER A 74 22.93 37.34 -3.06
C SER A 74 23.31 36.56 -4.31
N ALA A 75 24.37 35.78 -4.20
CA ALA A 75 24.78 34.81 -5.20
C ALA A 75 24.81 33.40 -4.60
N LEU A 76 24.48 32.41 -5.43
CA LEU A 76 24.43 31.01 -5.06
C LEU A 76 25.41 30.23 -5.92
N TYR A 77 26.21 29.40 -5.27
CA TYR A 77 27.19 28.52 -5.89
C TYR A 77 26.96 27.09 -5.43
N LYS A 78 27.50 26.13 -6.19
CA LYS A 78 27.47 24.71 -5.81
C LYS A 78 28.84 24.06 -5.95
N VAL A 79 29.14 23.12 -5.06
CA VAL A 79 30.33 22.26 -5.09
C VAL A 79 29.89 20.82 -4.88
N PHE A 80 30.46 19.89 -5.65
CA PHE A 80 30.15 18.47 -5.51
C PHE A 80 31.02 17.85 -4.41
N VAL A 81 30.43 17.00 -3.56
CA VAL A 81 31.13 16.32 -2.48
C VAL A 81 31.36 14.85 -2.84
N PRO A 82 32.61 14.42 -3.10
CA PRO A 82 32.92 13.02 -3.37
C PRO A 82 32.85 12.18 -2.08
N SER A 83 32.75 10.85 -2.25
CA SER A 83 32.83 9.90 -1.14
C SER A 83 34.13 10.04 -0.35
N PHE A 84 34.11 9.69 0.94
CA PHE A 84 35.25 9.83 1.86
C PHE A 84 35.69 11.26 2.17
N THR A 85 34.86 12.26 1.84
CA THR A 85 35.04 13.63 2.32
C THR A 85 34.53 13.75 3.76
N TYR A 86 35.38 14.20 4.68
CA TYR A 86 34.98 14.36 6.10
C TYR A 86 34.74 15.82 6.49
N ARG A 87 35.25 16.78 5.70
CA ARG A 87 35.06 18.22 5.95
C ARG A 87 35.04 19.02 4.65
N VAL A 88 34.12 19.97 4.58
CA VAL A 88 34.07 21.03 3.56
C VAL A 88 34.31 22.37 4.26
N SER A 89 35.28 23.15 3.80
CA SER A 89 35.50 24.51 4.32
C SER A 89 35.38 25.54 3.20
N ALA A 90 34.56 26.56 3.41
CA ALA A 90 34.45 27.71 2.51
C ALA A 90 35.17 28.90 3.14
N GLN A 91 36.14 29.44 2.40
CA GLN A 91 36.92 30.61 2.77
C GLN A 91 36.55 31.77 1.85
N LEU A 92 36.22 32.91 2.46
CA LEU A 92 35.84 34.13 1.77
C LEU A 92 36.76 35.27 2.20
N VAL A 93 37.30 35.98 1.21
CA VAL A 93 38.20 37.12 1.38
C VAL A 93 37.68 38.29 0.55
N CYS A 94 37.42 39.45 1.16
CA CYS A 94 37.04 40.65 0.40
C CYS A 94 38.27 41.28 -0.26
N VAL A 95 38.17 41.60 -1.55
CA VAL A 95 39.26 42.26 -2.31
C VAL A 95 38.97 43.76 -2.36
N GLY A 96 39.67 44.52 -1.52
CA GLY A 96 39.52 45.98 -1.44
C GLY A 96 40.65 46.73 -2.15
N SER A 97 40.31 47.82 -2.84
CA SER A 97 41.27 48.90 -3.12
C SER A 97 41.59 49.61 -1.80
N ARG A 98 42.84 49.47 -1.33
CA ARG A 98 43.45 50.12 -0.14
C ARG A 98 42.47 50.79 0.84
N GLY A 99 42.16 50.11 1.97
CA GLY A 99 41.55 50.76 3.15
C GLY A 99 40.28 50.13 3.75
N VAL A 100 39.81 48.97 3.28
CA VAL A 100 38.62 48.31 3.87
C VAL A 100 39.07 47.15 4.77
N LEU A 101 38.98 47.34 6.10
CA LEU A 101 39.38 46.36 7.13
C LEU A 101 38.30 45.30 7.45
N ALA A 102 37.07 45.47 6.95
CA ALA A 102 35.92 44.62 7.29
C ALA A 102 35.15 44.18 6.04
N CYS A 103 34.81 42.89 5.94
CA CYS A 103 34.08 42.32 4.81
C CYS A 103 32.58 42.21 5.15
N PRO A 104 31.70 43.10 4.65
CA PRO A 104 30.29 43.15 5.04
C PRO A 104 29.46 42.12 4.24
N LEU A 105 29.90 40.87 4.23
CA LEU A 105 29.25 39.74 3.56
C LEU A 105 28.88 38.68 4.60
N THR A 106 27.78 37.98 4.35
CA THR A 106 27.38 36.80 5.11
C THR A 106 27.58 35.57 4.24
N LEU A 107 28.31 34.60 4.76
CA LEU A 107 28.57 33.31 4.11
C LEU A 107 27.66 32.25 4.73
N ARG A 108 26.95 31.49 3.88
CA ARG A 108 26.12 30.36 4.28
C ARG A 108 26.51 29.10 3.51
N LEU A 109 26.70 28.01 4.25
CA LEU A 109 26.94 26.68 3.70
C LEU A 109 25.73 25.79 4.01
N ARG A 110 25.23 25.07 2.99
CA ARG A 110 24.16 24.10 3.18
C ARG A 110 24.26 22.93 2.19
N PRO A 111 24.25 21.68 2.66
CA PRO A 111 24.11 20.53 1.78
C PRO A 111 22.68 20.42 1.22
N LYS A 112 22.52 19.80 0.06
CA LYS A 112 21.21 19.46 -0.55
C LYS A 112 20.40 20.66 -1.08
N ALA A 113 19.24 20.40 -1.69
CA ALA A 113 18.47 21.43 -2.38
C ALA A 113 17.95 22.57 -1.46
N PRO A 114 17.91 23.84 -1.93
CA PRO A 114 17.23 24.95 -1.23
C PRO A 114 15.69 24.82 -1.27
N PRO A 115 14.89 25.36 -0.32
CA PRO A 115 15.23 26.20 0.83
C PRO A 115 14.80 25.59 2.20
N LEU A 116 14.93 26.35 3.31
CA LEU A 116 14.21 26.27 4.62
C LEU A 116 15.12 26.15 5.85
N HIS A 117 15.31 27.26 6.59
CA HIS A 117 15.75 27.44 8.00
C HIS A 117 16.89 26.55 8.58
N ASN A 118 17.69 27.08 9.52
CA ASN A 118 18.89 26.41 10.09
C ASN A 118 20.05 26.15 9.10
N SER A 119 20.39 27.13 8.25
CA SER A 119 21.72 27.10 7.59
C SER A 119 22.80 27.58 8.57
N SER A 120 23.94 26.90 8.61
CA SER A 120 25.15 27.47 9.20
C SER A 120 25.49 28.78 8.49
N SER A 121 25.65 29.87 9.25
CA SER A 121 25.91 31.20 8.68
C SER A 121 26.93 31.94 9.52
N VAL A 122 27.89 32.58 8.87
CA VAL A 122 28.88 33.45 9.50
C VAL A 122 28.83 34.84 8.88
N SER A 123 28.82 35.87 9.73
CA SER A 123 28.89 37.28 9.32
C SER A 123 30.36 37.70 9.31
N CYS A 124 30.89 38.07 8.15
CA CYS A 124 32.32 38.30 7.94
C CYS A 124 32.80 39.72 8.36
N GLY A 125 31.97 40.48 9.09
CA GLY A 125 32.15 41.91 9.35
C GLY A 125 33.32 42.33 10.25
N GLY A 126 34.14 41.38 10.74
CA GLY A 126 35.25 41.67 11.65
C GLY A 126 36.58 40.95 11.35
N ALA A 127 36.66 40.12 10.30
CA ALA A 127 37.85 39.33 9.98
C ALA A 127 38.31 39.56 8.52
N SER A 128 39.62 39.57 8.29
CA SER A 128 40.23 39.64 6.94
C SER A 128 40.00 38.37 6.12
N VAL A 129 39.85 37.22 6.80
CA VAL A 129 39.51 35.92 6.21
C VAL A 129 38.32 35.35 6.98
N CYS A 130 37.24 35.08 6.26
CA CYS A 130 36.01 34.52 6.81
C CYS A 130 35.91 33.04 6.42
N GLN A 131 35.91 32.14 7.40
CA GLN A 131 35.87 30.70 7.17
C GLN A 131 34.64 30.09 7.82
N LEU A 132 33.94 29.24 7.06
CA LEU A 132 32.81 28.44 7.55
C LEU A 132 33.07 26.98 7.17
N GLU A 133 32.85 26.08 8.12
CA GLU A 133 33.11 24.65 7.95
C GLU A 133 31.82 23.84 8.10
N LEU A 134 31.70 22.81 7.27
CA LEU A 134 30.67 21.78 7.37
C LEU A 134 31.37 20.44 7.62
N ALA A 135 31.19 19.90 8.83
CA ALA A 135 31.68 18.57 9.18
C ALA A 135 30.71 17.49 8.66
N LEU A 136 31.25 16.37 8.18
CA LEU A 136 30.48 15.20 7.73
C LEU A 136 29.42 15.53 6.64
N PRO A 137 29.83 16.07 5.48
CA PRO A 137 28.91 16.38 4.39
C PRO A 137 28.32 15.11 3.74
N PRO A 138 27.07 15.14 3.25
CA PRO A 138 26.48 14.03 2.48
C PRO A 138 27.29 13.73 1.22
N TRP A 139 27.64 12.45 1.05
CA TRP A 139 28.47 11.99 -0.05
C TRP A 139 27.65 11.81 -1.32
N GLY A 140 28.19 12.23 -2.47
CA GLY A 140 27.48 12.16 -3.75
C GLY A 140 26.42 13.25 -3.94
N HIS A 141 26.37 14.23 -3.03
CA HIS A 141 25.43 15.35 -3.11
C HIS A 141 26.16 16.68 -3.37
N TRP A 142 25.41 17.65 -3.88
CA TRP A 142 25.85 19.03 -4.02
C TRP A 142 25.72 19.78 -2.70
N VAL A 143 26.75 20.53 -2.34
CA VAL A 143 26.72 21.53 -1.27
C VAL A 143 26.61 22.91 -1.90
N TYR A 144 25.63 23.68 -1.42
CA TYR A 144 25.37 25.03 -1.87
C TYR A 144 26.03 26.04 -0.94
N VAL A 145 26.72 27.00 -1.56
CA VAL A 145 27.37 28.13 -0.90
C VAL A 145 26.63 29.39 -1.30
N ARG A 146 26.01 30.07 -0.34
CA ARG A 146 25.31 31.34 -0.57
C ARG A 146 26.09 32.47 0.08
N VAL A 147 26.38 33.50 -0.71
CA VAL A 147 26.98 34.74 -0.22
C VAL A 147 25.94 35.84 -0.36
N GLU A 148 25.67 36.58 0.73
CA GLU A 148 24.68 37.65 0.73
C GLU A 148 25.22 38.93 1.38
N ILE A 149 24.73 40.08 0.88
CA ILE A 149 24.92 41.38 1.51
C ILE A 149 23.83 41.56 2.57
N PRO A 150 24.17 41.83 3.86
CA PRO A 150 23.19 42.09 4.91
C PRO A 150 22.23 43.24 4.54
N SER A 151 21.00 43.21 5.06
CA SER A 151 19.96 44.20 4.75
C SER A 151 20.35 45.66 5.05
N ARG A 152 21.28 45.87 6.01
CA ARG A 152 21.86 47.17 6.40
C ARG A 152 23.28 47.39 5.82
N GLY A 153 23.67 46.63 4.79
CA GLY A 153 25.01 46.69 4.19
C GLY A 153 25.23 47.91 3.29
N PRO A 154 26.49 48.22 2.93
CA PRO A 154 26.81 49.36 2.07
C PRO A 154 26.22 49.17 0.68
N GLY A 155 25.60 50.22 0.12
CA GLY A 155 25.02 50.24 -1.24
C GLY A 155 26.06 50.24 -2.37
N ARG A 156 27.21 49.58 -2.19
CA ARG A 156 28.33 49.52 -3.13
C ARG A 156 28.52 48.10 -3.65
N THR A 157 29.10 47.98 -4.84
CA THR A 157 29.54 46.69 -5.37
C THR A 157 30.75 46.18 -4.59
N ILE A 158 30.69 44.95 -4.10
CA ILE A 158 31.75 44.33 -3.31
C ILE A 158 32.42 43.25 -4.16
N ARG A 159 33.75 43.31 -4.28
CA ARG A 159 34.57 42.25 -4.88
C ARG A 159 35.09 41.32 -3.79
N PHE A 160 35.00 40.02 -4.02
CA PHE A 160 35.47 39.01 -3.07
C PHE A 160 36.03 37.80 -3.81
N GLN A 161 36.90 37.08 -3.12
CA GLN A 161 37.47 35.82 -3.55
C GLN A 161 36.88 34.71 -2.68
N LEU A 162 36.29 33.70 -3.32
CA LEU A 162 35.68 32.54 -2.67
C LEU A 162 36.48 31.29 -3.03
N CYS A 163 36.96 30.56 -2.03
CA CYS A 163 37.65 29.29 -2.20
C CYS A 163 36.98 28.23 -1.32
N VAL A 164 36.65 27.08 -1.90
CA VAL A 164 36.11 25.94 -1.15
C VAL A 164 37.14 24.83 -1.15
N ARG A 165 37.50 24.32 0.03
CA ARG A 165 38.44 23.22 0.20
C ARG A 165 37.69 21.99 0.71
N LEU A 166 38.01 20.85 0.13
CA LEU A 166 37.54 19.54 0.56
C LEU A 166 38.69 18.86 1.30
N GLN A 167 38.41 18.31 2.48
CA GLN A 167 39.35 17.43 3.16
C GLN A 167 38.85 15.99 3.02
N GLU A 168 39.66 15.18 2.33
CA GLU A 168 39.40 13.78 2.05
C GLU A 168 40.23 12.89 2.97
N CYS A 169 39.71 11.71 3.25
CA CYS A 169 40.44 10.70 3.99
C CYS A 169 41.59 10.13 3.15
N PRO A 170 42.81 9.98 3.71
CA PRO A 170 43.92 9.36 2.99
C PRO A 170 43.58 7.92 2.63
N GLN A 171 43.42 7.62 1.35
CA GLN A 171 43.17 6.27 0.87
C GLN A 171 44.49 5.48 0.87
N PRO A 172 44.59 4.33 1.55
CA PRO A 172 45.71 3.42 1.35
C PRO A 172 45.60 2.85 -0.07
N SER A 173 46.44 3.37 -0.97
CA SER A 173 46.81 2.84 -2.29
C SER A 173 45.93 1.71 -2.85
N LEU A 174 44.68 2.02 -3.20
CA LEU A 174 44.08 1.42 -4.38
C LEU A 174 44.34 2.39 -5.51
N SER A 175 45.31 2.04 -6.35
CA SER A 175 45.50 2.59 -7.68
C SER A 175 44.16 2.97 -8.30
N ARG A 176 44.10 4.15 -8.93
CA ARG A 176 42.97 4.65 -9.74
C ARG A 176 42.41 3.56 -10.67
N VAL A 177 41.59 2.66 -10.16
CA VAL A 177 40.64 1.88 -10.94
C VAL A 177 39.37 2.71 -10.83
N LEU A 178 39.27 3.62 -11.77
CA LEU A 178 38.04 4.34 -12.08
C LEU A 178 36.93 3.28 -12.19
N VAL A 179 36.04 3.21 -11.21
CA VAL A 179 34.73 2.59 -11.44
C VAL A 179 34.08 3.45 -12.53
N PRO A 180 33.78 2.91 -13.73
CA PRO A 180 33.21 3.70 -14.82
C PRO A 180 31.77 4.04 -14.47
N GLY A 181 31.59 5.17 -13.79
CA GLY A 181 30.28 5.69 -13.38
C GLY A 181 30.33 7.12 -12.85
N ALA A 182 31.47 7.56 -12.30
CA ALA A 182 31.62 8.94 -11.78
C ALA A 182 32.23 9.94 -12.80
N ALA A 183 32.51 9.50 -14.03
CA ALA A 183 32.92 10.37 -15.12
C ALA A 183 31.74 10.59 -16.07
N MET A 184 30.77 11.42 -15.68
CA MET A 184 29.82 11.98 -16.64
C MET A 184 29.79 13.51 -16.54
N ASN A 185 30.07 14.13 -17.69
CA ASN A 185 29.62 15.45 -18.15
C ASN A 185 30.19 16.70 -17.45
N MET A 186 31.51 16.85 -17.47
CA MET A 186 32.09 18.19 -17.68
C MET A 186 32.34 18.37 -19.19
N PRO A 187 31.86 19.45 -19.83
CA PRO A 187 32.29 19.76 -21.19
C PRO A 187 33.79 20.07 -21.13
N GLN A 188 34.62 19.17 -21.64
CA GLN A 188 36.03 19.43 -21.89
C GLN A 188 36.14 20.36 -23.09
N SER A 189 35.97 21.64 -22.83
CA SER A 189 36.25 22.73 -23.76
C SER A 189 37.20 23.68 -23.03
N LEU A 190 38.52 23.49 -23.24
CA LEU A 190 39.56 24.52 -23.36
C LEU A 190 40.96 23.87 -23.28
N GLY A 191 41.63 23.83 -24.43
CA GLY A 191 43.08 24.01 -24.61
C GLY A 191 44.06 23.09 -23.86
N ASN A 192 44.69 22.17 -24.59
CA ASN A 192 45.98 21.58 -24.22
C ASN A 192 47.04 22.67 -24.00
N GLN A 193 47.42 22.92 -22.75
CA GLN A 193 48.75 23.45 -22.42
C GLN A 193 49.30 22.72 -21.18
N PRO A 194 50.55 22.24 -21.19
CA PRO A 194 51.17 21.65 -20.02
C PRO A 194 51.40 22.72 -18.94
N LEU A 195 50.96 22.45 -17.70
CA LEU A 195 51.31 23.24 -16.52
C LEU A 195 52.82 23.10 -16.21
N PRO A 196 53.54 24.20 -15.91
CA PRO A 196 54.91 24.10 -15.40
C PRO A 196 54.91 23.60 -13.93
N PRO A 197 55.99 22.93 -13.48
CA PRO A 197 56.08 22.42 -12.12
C PRO A 197 56.22 23.57 -11.10
N GLU A 198 55.37 23.55 -10.07
CA GLU A 198 55.41 24.47 -8.95
C GLU A 198 56.58 24.11 -8.01
N PRO A 199 57.37 25.09 -7.49
CA PRO A 199 58.52 24.79 -6.64
C PRO A 199 58.10 24.35 -5.22
N PRO A 200 58.93 23.56 -4.52
CA PRO A 200 58.59 23.02 -3.22
C PRO A 200 58.52 24.13 -2.16
N SER A 201 57.38 24.24 -1.48
CA SER A 201 57.23 25.06 -0.28
C SER A 201 58.12 24.51 0.84
N LEU A 202 59.13 25.29 1.24
CA LEU A 202 59.90 25.07 2.46
C LEU A 202 58.97 25.04 3.68
N GLY A 203 59.13 24.03 4.54
CA GLY A 203 58.65 24.05 5.92
C GLY A 203 57.62 22.98 6.28
N ALA A 204 57.98 21.71 6.17
CA ALA A 204 57.41 20.67 7.02
C ALA A 204 58.56 19.81 7.54
N SER A 205 58.89 19.96 8.82
CA SER A 205 59.86 19.12 9.52
C SER A 205 59.45 17.65 9.37
N ALA A 206 60.40 16.83 8.92
CA ALA A 206 60.24 15.39 8.86
C ALA A 206 60.16 14.82 10.28
N GLU A 207 58.94 14.52 10.75
CA GLU A 207 58.74 13.56 11.83
C GLU A 207 58.73 12.14 11.24
N GLY A 208 59.50 11.26 11.89
CA GLY A 208 59.80 9.91 11.43
C GLY A 208 58.61 8.94 11.39
N PRO A 209 58.86 7.65 11.05
CA PRO A 209 57.82 6.68 10.78
C PRO A 209 57.17 6.18 12.07
N GLY A 210 56.27 6.99 12.64
CA GLY A 210 55.29 6.58 13.65
C GLY A 210 53.95 6.33 12.95
N ALA A 211 53.42 5.12 13.07
CA ALA A 211 52.10 4.75 12.56
C ALA A 211 51.01 5.61 13.22
N THR A 212 50.65 6.72 12.57
CA THR A 212 49.52 7.56 12.97
C THR A 212 48.24 6.84 12.54
N SER A 213 47.45 6.39 13.52
CA SER A 213 46.09 5.89 13.29
C SER A 213 45.30 6.89 12.45
N PRO A 214 44.56 6.46 11.42
CA PRO A 214 43.77 7.39 10.61
C PRO A 214 42.82 8.19 11.52
N PRO A 215 42.53 9.46 11.19
CA PRO A 215 41.58 10.25 11.97
C PRO A 215 40.24 9.50 12.11
N GLU A 216 39.56 9.63 13.25
CA GLU A 216 38.34 8.84 13.59
C GLU A 216 37.20 8.92 12.55
N HIS A 217 37.32 9.79 11.54
CA HIS A 217 36.36 10.00 10.46
C HIS A 217 36.65 9.17 9.19
N CYS A 218 37.77 8.44 9.15
CA CYS A 218 38.35 7.88 7.93
C CYS A 218 38.47 6.36 7.94
N TRP A 219 37.49 5.69 8.56
CA TRP A 219 37.44 4.23 8.59
C TRP A 219 37.01 3.65 7.23
N PRO A 220 37.61 2.53 6.80
CA PRO A 220 37.27 1.92 5.53
C PRO A 220 35.83 1.39 5.55
N VAL A 221 35.05 1.76 4.53
CA VAL A 221 33.69 1.26 4.32
C VAL A 221 33.77 -0.10 3.63
N ARG A 222 33.25 -1.13 4.28
CA ARG A 222 33.18 -2.48 3.72
C ARG A 222 31.95 -2.58 2.81
N PRO A 223 32.10 -2.98 1.54
CA PRO A 223 30.95 -3.19 0.66
C PRO A 223 30.14 -4.39 1.12
N THR A 224 28.82 -4.30 0.98
CA THR A 224 27.91 -5.44 1.15
C THR A 224 27.50 -5.98 -0.22
N LEU A 225 27.32 -7.29 -0.30
CA LEU A 225 26.76 -7.96 -1.48
C LEU A 225 25.24 -7.91 -1.41
N ARG A 226 24.61 -7.56 -2.52
CA ARG A 226 23.15 -7.51 -2.65
C ARG A 226 22.67 -8.76 -3.39
N ASN A 227 21.77 -9.52 -2.78
CA ASN A 227 21.12 -10.68 -3.39
C ASN A 227 19.62 -10.40 -3.52
N GLU A 228 19.14 -10.30 -4.75
CA GLU A 228 17.73 -10.12 -5.07
C GLU A 228 17.04 -11.48 -5.09
N LEU A 229 16.00 -11.65 -4.28
CA LEU A 229 15.22 -12.89 -4.25
C LEU A 229 13.89 -12.71 -5.00
N ASP A 230 13.17 -11.64 -4.69
CA ASP A 230 11.86 -11.31 -5.25
C ASP A 230 11.56 -9.81 -5.07
N THR A 231 10.37 -9.35 -5.49
CA THR A 231 9.87 -7.99 -5.34
C THR A 231 9.89 -7.55 -3.87
N PHE A 232 10.57 -6.44 -3.57
CA PHE A 232 10.82 -5.95 -2.20
C PHE A 232 11.51 -6.96 -1.27
N SER A 233 12.18 -7.99 -1.80
CA SER A 233 12.89 -9.02 -1.03
C SER A 233 14.37 -9.07 -1.42
N VAL A 234 15.22 -8.52 -0.55
CA VAL A 234 16.65 -8.36 -0.81
C VAL A 234 17.43 -8.76 0.43
N HIS A 235 18.46 -9.59 0.27
CA HIS A 235 19.38 -9.91 1.36
C HIS A 235 20.73 -9.24 1.13
N PHE A 236 21.26 -8.61 2.19
CA PHE A 236 22.59 -8.01 2.18
C PHE A 236 23.57 -8.90 2.93
N TYR A 237 24.62 -9.36 2.24
CA TYR A 237 25.66 -10.24 2.78
C TYR A 237 26.99 -9.53 2.92
N ILE A 238 27.82 -10.03 3.83
CA ILE A 238 29.20 -9.61 4.04
C ILE A 238 30.12 -10.72 3.48
N PHE A 239 31.17 -10.36 2.74
CA PHE A 239 32.08 -11.31 2.09
C PHE A 239 32.72 -12.35 3.03
N PHE A 240 32.95 -12.01 4.29
CA PHE A 240 33.63 -12.89 5.27
C PHE A 240 32.67 -13.69 6.16
N GLY A 241 31.38 -13.78 5.80
CA GLY A 241 30.35 -14.47 6.56
C GLY A 241 29.47 -13.53 7.42
N PRO A 242 28.42 -14.06 8.06
CA PRO A 242 27.44 -13.25 8.80
C PRO A 242 27.97 -12.72 10.14
N SER A 243 29.04 -13.30 10.66
CA SER A 243 29.70 -12.86 11.90
C SER A 243 30.77 -11.81 11.62
N VAL A 244 30.75 -10.73 12.38
CA VAL A 244 31.72 -9.64 12.33
C VAL A 244 32.46 -9.58 13.65
N ALA A 245 33.77 -9.79 13.62
CA ALA A 245 34.65 -9.50 14.75
C ALA A 245 34.91 -7.98 14.82
N LEU A 246 34.59 -7.38 15.97
CA LEU A 246 34.78 -5.98 16.28
C LEU A 246 35.94 -5.83 17.28
N PRO A 247 37.14 -5.48 16.81
CA PRO A 247 38.25 -5.18 17.70
C PRO A 247 38.05 -3.82 18.39
N PRO A 248 38.66 -3.62 19.58
CA PRO A 248 38.45 -2.42 20.38
C PRO A 248 38.93 -1.13 19.69
N GLU A 249 39.93 -1.24 18.81
CA GLU A 249 40.58 -0.09 18.17
C GLU A 249 39.91 0.35 16.86
N ARG A 250 39.08 -0.49 16.23
CA ARG A 250 38.57 -0.22 14.88
C ARG A 250 37.06 -0.46 14.78
N PRO A 251 36.25 0.57 14.51
CA PRO A 251 34.84 0.36 14.17
C PRO A 251 34.73 -0.31 12.80
N ALA A 252 33.65 -1.08 12.62
CA ALA A 252 33.30 -1.64 11.32
C ALA A 252 32.20 -0.79 10.67
N VAL A 253 32.39 -0.39 9.42
CA VAL A 253 31.42 0.39 8.66
C VAL A 253 30.97 -0.42 7.46
N PHE A 254 29.65 -0.56 7.27
CA PHE A 254 29.04 -1.27 6.15
C PHE A 254 28.14 -0.33 5.36
N ALA A 255 28.17 -0.44 4.03
CA ALA A 255 27.28 0.31 3.14
C ALA A 255 26.19 -0.61 2.57
N LEU A 256 24.94 -0.19 2.70
CA LEU A 256 23.72 -0.84 2.22
C LEU A 256 23.11 0.07 1.14
N ARG A 257 23.08 -0.37 -0.12
CA ARG A 257 22.55 0.42 -1.23
C ARG A 257 21.10 0.02 -1.52
N LEU A 258 20.16 0.95 -1.33
CA LEU A 258 18.75 0.79 -1.69
C LEU A 258 18.47 1.49 -3.01
N LEU A 259 17.91 0.74 -3.96
CA LEU A 259 17.58 1.22 -5.29
C LEU A 259 16.27 2.03 -5.29
N PRO A 260 16.21 3.13 -6.05
CA PRO A 260 14.98 3.90 -6.18
C PRO A 260 13.88 3.09 -6.87
N VAL A 261 12.63 3.29 -6.43
CA VAL A 261 11.40 2.62 -6.93
C VAL A 261 11.31 1.13 -6.59
N LEU A 262 12.41 0.39 -6.63
CA LEU A 262 12.46 -1.05 -6.41
C LEU A 262 12.48 -1.44 -4.92
N ASP A 263 13.19 -0.68 -4.07
CA ASP A 263 13.40 -1.07 -2.67
C ASP A 263 12.58 -0.22 -1.68
N SER A 264 12.08 0.96 -2.10
CA SER A 264 11.37 1.90 -1.22
C SER A 264 9.96 1.45 -0.83
N GLY A 265 9.41 0.46 -1.53
CA GLY A 265 8.07 -0.08 -1.28
C GLY A 265 8.01 -1.19 -0.22
N GLY A 266 9.14 -1.60 0.36
CA GLY A 266 9.22 -2.64 1.39
C GLY A 266 9.63 -2.13 2.77
N VAL A 267 10.11 -3.05 3.61
CA VAL A 267 10.58 -2.80 4.98
C VAL A 267 12.04 -3.21 5.10
N LEU A 268 12.92 -2.26 5.46
CA LEU A 268 14.31 -2.56 5.77
C LEU A 268 14.41 -3.07 7.21
N SER A 269 14.88 -4.31 7.36
CA SER A 269 15.09 -4.97 8.65
C SER A 269 16.57 -5.20 8.91
N LEU A 270 17.02 -4.81 10.11
CA LEU A 270 18.39 -4.98 10.58
C LEU A 270 18.37 -5.64 11.95
N GLU A 271 19.06 -6.76 12.07
CA GLU A 271 19.17 -7.56 13.28
C GLU A 271 20.66 -7.73 13.65
N LEU A 272 20.98 -7.38 14.89
CA LEU A 272 22.29 -7.58 15.51
C LEU A 272 22.15 -8.63 16.60
N GLN A 273 23.00 -9.66 16.57
CA GLN A 273 23.05 -10.69 17.59
C GLN A 273 24.48 -10.84 18.13
N LEU A 274 24.66 -10.57 19.42
CA LEU A 274 25.96 -10.66 20.09
C LEU A 274 26.28 -12.11 20.47
N ASN A 275 27.47 -12.58 20.10
CA ASN A 275 27.98 -13.88 20.52
C ASN A 275 28.64 -13.76 21.90
N VAL A 276 27.94 -14.19 22.96
CA VAL A 276 28.40 -14.01 24.35
C VAL A 276 29.60 -14.91 24.69
N SER A 277 29.75 -16.06 24.02
CA SER A 277 30.90 -16.95 24.23
C SER A 277 32.25 -16.35 23.83
N SER A 278 32.27 -15.27 23.03
CA SER A 278 33.50 -14.57 22.67
C SER A 278 33.93 -13.51 23.70
N LEU A 279 33.13 -13.26 24.75
CA LEU A 279 33.36 -12.19 25.71
C LEU A 279 34.05 -12.75 26.98
N LEU A 280 35.35 -12.51 27.11
CA LEU A 280 36.13 -12.82 28.30
C LEU A 280 35.93 -11.73 29.37
N GLN A 281 34.96 -11.94 30.28
CA GLN A 281 34.79 -11.25 31.58
C GLN A 281 34.61 -9.70 31.62
N GLU A 282 34.67 -8.97 30.50
CA GLU A 282 34.39 -7.52 30.46
C GLU A 282 32.93 -7.20 30.08
N ASN A 283 32.36 -6.12 30.67
CA ASN A 283 31.04 -5.58 30.35
C ASN A 283 31.07 -4.84 29.00
N VAL A 284 31.16 -5.61 27.91
CA VAL A 284 31.17 -5.09 26.54
C VAL A 284 29.75 -4.84 26.05
N THR A 285 29.53 -3.66 25.48
CA THR A 285 28.33 -3.28 24.74
C THR A 285 28.72 -2.91 23.31
N VAL A 286 27.99 -3.43 22.34
CA VAL A 286 28.17 -3.05 20.94
C VAL A 286 27.07 -2.09 20.55
N PHE A 287 27.47 -0.92 20.07
CA PHE A 287 26.59 0.09 19.50
C PHE A 287 26.62 0.00 17.99
N GLY A 288 25.44 0.00 17.38
CA GLY A 288 25.22 0.12 15.95
C GLY A 288 24.50 1.41 15.63
N CYS A 289 25.05 2.24 14.76
CA CYS A 289 24.40 3.46 14.30
C CYS A 289 24.14 3.34 12.80
N LEU A 290 22.86 3.36 12.43
CA LEU A 290 22.40 3.29 11.05
C LEU A 290 22.03 4.71 10.57
N THR A 291 22.77 5.22 9.60
CA THR A 291 22.63 6.59 9.09
C THR A 291 22.47 6.60 7.58
N HIS A 292 21.75 7.59 7.06
CA HIS A 292 21.56 7.77 5.62
C HIS A 292 22.67 8.68 5.06
N GLU A 293 23.25 8.31 3.92
CA GLU A 293 24.24 9.04 3.10
C GLU A 293 25.63 9.32 3.71
N VAL A 294 25.79 9.35 5.04
CA VAL A 294 27.09 9.57 5.70
C VAL A 294 27.25 8.64 6.90
N PRO A 295 28.40 7.95 7.05
CA PRO A 295 28.68 7.17 8.25
C PRO A 295 29.03 8.07 9.45
N LEU A 296 28.36 7.86 10.59
CA LEU A 296 28.75 8.46 11.88
C LEU A 296 29.69 7.51 12.64
N SER A 297 30.96 7.86 12.76
CA SER A 297 31.99 7.06 13.46
C SER A 297 32.68 7.77 14.62
N LEU A 298 32.31 9.02 14.88
CA LEU A 298 33.01 9.93 15.81
C LEU A 298 32.59 9.73 17.27
N GLY A 299 33.57 9.51 18.17
CA GLY A 299 33.44 9.67 19.63
C GLY A 299 32.08 9.35 20.25
N ASP A 300 31.53 10.30 21.01
CA ASP A 300 30.23 10.19 21.70
C ASP A 300 29.03 10.12 20.72
N ALA A 301 29.18 10.59 19.49
CA ALA A 301 28.14 10.52 18.45
C ALA A 301 27.90 9.09 17.96
N ALA A 302 28.83 8.16 18.18
CA ALA A 302 28.60 6.73 17.97
C ALA A 302 27.65 6.11 19.02
N VAL A 303 27.55 6.72 20.20
CA VAL A 303 26.69 6.26 21.31
C VAL A 303 25.30 6.90 21.20
N THR A 304 25.22 8.17 20.80
CA THR A 304 23.93 8.89 20.64
C THR A 304 23.34 8.78 19.23
N CYS A 305 24.12 8.28 18.26
CA CYS A 305 23.78 8.21 16.83
C CYS A 305 23.21 9.53 16.26
N SER A 306 23.71 10.65 16.78
CA SER A 306 23.23 11.99 16.42
C SER A 306 24.34 13.02 16.54
N LYS A 307 24.41 13.92 15.56
CA LYS A 307 25.31 15.08 15.57
C LYS A 307 24.71 16.23 14.77
N GLU A 308 24.53 17.38 15.42
CA GLU A 308 24.00 18.62 14.84
C GLU A 308 22.66 18.41 14.09
N SER A 309 22.71 18.20 12.76
CA SER A 309 21.56 18.04 11.88
C SER A 309 21.37 16.61 11.33
N LEU A 310 22.31 15.70 11.64
CA LEU A 310 22.26 14.30 11.25
C LEU A 310 21.78 13.47 12.44
N ALA A 311 20.67 12.76 12.26
CA ALA A 311 20.13 11.80 13.21
C ALA A 311 19.97 10.45 12.51
N GLY A 312 20.47 9.39 13.14
CA GLY A 312 20.32 8.01 12.69
C GLY A 312 19.55 7.15 13.69
N PHE A 313 19.50 5.86 13.41
CA PHE A 313 18.89 4.87 14.30
C PHE A 313 19.96 4.15 15.11
N LEU A 314 19.80 4.16 16.44
CA LEU A 314 20.70 3.49 17.36
C LEU A 314 20.22 2.07 17.66
N LEU A 315 21.12 1.10 17.58
CA LEU A 315 20.98 -0.25 18.11
C LEU A 315 22.04 -0.47 19.18
N SER A 316 21.69 -1.18 20.24
CA SER A 316 22.66 -1.60 21.25
C SER A 316 22.44 -3.05 21.65
N VAL A 317 23.53 -3.81 21.71
CA VAL A 317 23.53 -5.20 22.19
C VAL A 317 24.56 -5.36 23.29
N SER A 318 24.20 -6.14 24.30
CA SER A 318 24.99 -6.39 25.51
C SER A 318 24.85 -7.85 25.93
N ALA A 319 25.57 -8.28 26.97
CA ALA A 319 25.43 -9.62 27.52
C ALA A 319 23.99 -9.92 28.03
N THR A 320 23.27 -8.90 28.50
CA THR A 320 21.86 -8.99 28.93
C THR A 320 20.89 -8.88 27.77
N SER A 321 21.16 -7.97 26.82
CA SER A 321 20.37 -7.72 25.61
C SER A 321 21.10 -8.27 24.39
N ARG A 322 21.00 -9.58 24.16
CA ARG A 322 21.82 -10.25 23.13
C ARG A 322 21.40 -9.94 21.70
N VAL A 323 20.15 -9.50 21.48
CA VAL A 323 19.58 -9.26 20.15
C VAL A 323 18.95 -7.88 20.11
N ALA A 324 19.29 -7.10 19.08
CA ALA A 324 18.62 -5.84 18.75
C ALA A 324 18.06 -5.91 17.33
N ARG A 325 16.82 -5.44 17.14
CA ARG A 325 16.14 -5.40 15.85
C ARG A 325 15.65 -3.99 15.55
N LEU A 326 15.90 -3.53 14.34
CA LEU A 326 15.40 -2.29 13.78
C LEU A 326 14.63 -2.60 12.51
N ARG A 327 13.44 -2.03 12.37
CA ARG A 327 12.60 -2.15 11.17
C ARG A 327 12.21 -0.75 10.71
N ILE A 328 12.51 -0.43 9.46
CA ILE A 328 12.20 0.86 8.84
C ILE A 328 11.23 0.58 7.68
N PRO A 329 9.92 0.81 7.86
CA PRO A 329 8.97 0.71 6.76
C PRO A 329 9.22 1.84 5.75
N PHE A 330 9.11 1.51 4.47
CA PHE A 330 9.30 2.42 3.34
C PHE A 330 10.59 3.25 3.44
N PRO A 331 11.77 2.59 3.50
CA PRO A 331 13.04 3.26 3.72
C PRO A 331 13.36 4.24 2.58
N GLN A 332 14.07 5.31 2.93
CA GLN A 332 14.58 6.25 1.91
C GLN A 332 15.58 5.56 0.99
N THR A 333 15.51 5.88 -0.30
CA THR A 333 16.42 5.32 -1.30
C THR A 333 17.82 5.91 -1.16
N GLY A 334 18.83 5.27 -1.75
CA GLY A 334 20.22 5.67 -1.62
C GLY A 334 21.00 4.78 -0.67
N THR A 335 22.17 5.26 -0.24
CA THR A 335 23.11 4.44 0.56
C THR A 335 22.92 4.70 2.04
N TRP A 336 22.67 3.63 2.79
CA TRP A 336 22.64 3.61 4.25
C TRP A 336 23.96 3.05 4.78
N PHE A 337 24.49 3.66 5.83
CA PHE A 337 25.73 3.25 6.47
C PHE A 337 25.43 2.72 7.87
N LEU A 338 25.86 1.49 8.14
CA LEU A 338 25.84 0.91 9.48
C LEU A 338 27.24 0.99 10.07
N THR A 339 27.41 1.75 11.15
CA THR A 339 28.66 1.79 11.92
C THR A 339 28.51 0.96 13.18
N LEU A 340 29.40 0.00 13.40
CA LEU A 340 29.43 -0.89 14.57
C LEU A 340 30.68 -0.60 15.39
N ARG A 341 30.52 -0.43 16.70
CA ARG A 341 31.62 -0.17 17.64
C ARG A 341 31.38 -0.88 18.98
N SER A 342 32.40 -1.57 19.48
CA SER A 342 32.40 -2.17 20.81
C SER A 342 32.96 -1.18 21.84
N LEU A 343 32.23 -0.95 22.92
CA LEU A 343 32.64 -0.12 24.05
C LEU A 343 32.46 -0.90 25.36
N CYS A 344 33.22 -0.52 26.38
CA CYS A 344 33.18 -1.13 27.70
C CYS A 344 32.59 -0.15 28.72
N GLY A 345 31.64 -0.64 29.52
CA GLY A 345 30.99 0.17 30.55
C GLY A 345 31.89 0.34 31.78
N VAL A 346 32.20 1.59 32.16
CA VAL A 346 32.88 1.95 33.40
C VAL A 346 31.99 2.95 34.16
N GLY A 347 31.10 2.43 35.00
CA GLY A 347 30.05 3.24 35.64
C GLY A 347 29.02 3.77 34.63
N PRO A 348 28.64 5.07 34.65
CA PRO A 348 27.70 5.65 33.68
C PRO A 348 28.34 6.02 32.33
N ARG A 349 29.64 5.79 32.13
CA ARG A 349 30.38 6.16 30.91
C ARG A 349 30.85 4.94 30.15
N TYR A 350 30.85 5.07 28.82
CA TYR A 350 31.39 4.07 27.91
C TYR A 350 32.79 4.48 27.46
N VAL A 351 33.74 3.55 27.50
CA VAL A 351 35.14 3.78 27.14
C VAL A 351 35.59 2.72 26.13
N ARG A 352 36.67 2.98 25.37
CA ARG A 352 37.25 1.96 24.49
C ARG A 352 37.70 0.76 25.34
N CYS A 353 37.31 -0.45 24.91
CA CYS A 353 37.77 -1.68 25.55
C CYS A 353 39.28 -1.85 25.36
N ARG A 354 39.98 -2.53 26.29
CA ARG A 354 41.44 -2.73 26.18
C ARG A 354 41.78 -3.98 25.38
N ASN A 355 41.22 -5.14 25.76
CA ASN A 355 41.55 -6.44 25.16
C ASN A 355 40.30 -7.30 24.89
N ALA A 356 39.17 -6.68 24.55
CA ALA A 356 37.93 -7.41 24.26
C ALA A 356 37.52 -7.24 22.79
N THR A 357 37.41 -8.35 22.07
CA THR A 357 36.84 -8.40 20.73
C THR A 357 35.42 -8.95 20.81
N ALA A 358 34.43 -8.17 20.36
CA ALA A 358 33.06 -8.64 20.30
C ALA A 358 32.78 -9.27 18.94
N GLU A 359 32.21 -10.47 18.90
CA GLU A 359 31.71 -11.06 17.66
C GLU A 359 30.19 -10.83 17.58
N VAL A 360 29.75 -10.17 16.50
CA VAL A 360 28.33 -9.86 16.28
C VAL A 360 27.88 -10.45 14.95
N ARG A 361 26.81 -11.23 14.98
CA ARG A 361 26.12 -11.70 13.78
C ARG A 361 25.22 -10.57 13.27
N LEU A 362 25.47 -10.11 12.05
CA LEU A 362 24.68 -9.09 11.37
C LEU A 362 23.75 -9.77 10.35
N ARG A 363 22.45 -9.46 10.44
CA ARG A 363 21.47 -9.86 9.45
C ARG A 363 20.72 -8.62 8.95
N THR A 364 20.88 -8.32 7.67
CA THR A 364 20.30 -7.15 7.01
C THR A 364 19.54 -7.58 5.78
N PHE A 365 18.24 -7.31 5.74
CA PHE A 365 17.37 -7.72 4.64
C PHE A 365 16.22 -6.73 4.46
N LEU A 366 15.75 -6.64 3.23
CA LEU A 366 14.50 -6.00 2.85
C LEU A 366 13.44 -7.09 2.74
N SER A 367 12.27 -6.87 3.34
CA SER A 367 11.10 -7.74 3.19
C SER A 367 9.89 -6.94 2.73
N PRO A 368 8.94 -7.54 2.00
CA PRO A 368 7.73 -6.83 1.55
C PRO A 368 6.89 -6.36 2.74
N CYS A 369 6.66 -7.23 3.74
CA CYS A 369 5.88 -6.92 4.93
C CYS A 369 6.67 -7.17 6.21
N VAL A 370 6.19 -6.59 7.31
CA VAL A 370 6.73 -6.83 8.66
C VAL A 370 6.25 -8.20 9.15
N ASP A 371 7.19 -9.13 9.38
CA ASP A 371 6.93 -10.46 9.95
C ASP A 371 5.76 -11.19 9.24
N ASP A 372 5.65 -11.04 7.92
CA ASP A 372 4.57 -11.59 7.08
C ASP A 372 3.14 -11.26 7.56
N CYS A 373 2.98 -10.13 8.25
CA CYS A 373 1.71 -9.62 8.81
C CYS A 373 1.12 -10.48 9.94
N GLY A 374 1.88 -11.43 10.47
CA GLY A 374 1.44 -12.34 11.52
C GLY A 374 0.22 -13.19 11.12
N PRO A 375 -0.48 -13.80 12.10
CA PRO A 375 -1.66 -14.62 11.83
C PRO A 375 -2.94 -13.80 11.56
N TYR A 376 -2.92 -12.50 11.87
CA TYR A 376 -4.08 -11.61 11.81
C TYR A 376 -4.06 -10.66 10.61
N GLY A 377 -3.15 -10.88 9.66
CA GLY A 377 -3.04 -10.06 8.46
C GLY A 377 -2.58 -10.87 7.26
N GLN A 378 -2.65 -10.25 6.09
CA GLN A 378 -2.08 -10.79 4.85
C GLN A 378 -1.19 -9.74 4.20
N CYS A 379 -0.01 -10.16 3.74
CA CYS A 379 0.88 -9.30 2.99
C CYS A 379 0.36 -9.13 1.56
N LYS A 380 0.03 -7.90 1.16
CA LYS A 380 -0.42 -7.59 -0.20
C LYS A 380 0.50 -6.57 -0.87
N LEU A 381 0.72 -6.79 -2.16
CA LEU A 381 1.34 -5.84 -3.07
C LEU A 381 0.27 -4.88 -3.58
N LEU A 382 0.38 -3.62 -3.15
CA LEU A 382 -0.53 -2.55 -3.51
C LEU A 382 0.14 -1.62 -4.51
N ARG A 383 -0.66 -1.10 -5.43
CA ARG A 383 -0.20 -0.15 -6.44
C ARG A 383 -1.07 1.09 -6.39
N THR A 384 -0.45 2.22 -6.09
CA THR A 384 -1.10 3.54 -6.15
C THR A 384 -0.43 4.33 -7.27
N HIS A 385 -1.16 4.54 -8.37
CA HIS A 385 -0.63 5.11 -9.62
C HIS A 385 0.56 4.31 -10.18
N ASN A 386 1.77 4.86 -10.08
CA ASN A 386 3.02 4.23 -10.55
C ASN A 386 3.95 3.83 -9.38
N TYR A 387 3.48 3.95 -8.14
CA TYR A 387 4.24 3.53 -6.96
C TYR A 387 3.74 2.17 -6.50
N LEU A 388 4.62 1.17 -6.53
CA LEU A 388 4.37 -0.16 -6.01
C LEU A 388 4.89 -0.22 -4.57
N TYR A 389 4.12 -0.80 -3.66
CA TYR A 389 4.52 -1.00 -2.28
C TYR A 389 3.83 -2.22 -1.69
N ALA A 390 4.45 -2.82 -0.69
CA ALA A 390 3.87 -3.91 0.07
C ALA A 390 3.41 -3.39 1.43
N ALA A 391 2.24 -3.86 1.87
CA ALA A 391 1.68 -3.52 3.16
C ALA A 391 0.83 -4.67 3.71
N CYS A 392 0.64 -4.67 5.02
CA CYS A 392 -0.22 -5.62 5.70
C CYS A 392 -1.68 -5.16 5.66
N GLU A 393 -2.56 -6.02 5.13
CA GLU A 393 -4.00 -5.87 5.27
C GLU A 393 -4.45 -6.66 6.50
N CYS A 394 -4.79 -5.92 7.57
CA CYS A 394 -5.17 -6.50 8.85
C CYS A 394 -6.63 -6.93 8.86
N LYS A 395 -6.89 -8.03 9.56
CA LYS A 395 -8.20 -8.68 9.68
C LYS A 395 -8.78 -8.47 11.08
N ALA A 396 -10.10 -8.60 11.22
CA ALA A 396 -10.80 -8.65 12.51
C ALA A 396 -10.48 -7.49 13.48
N GLY A 397 -10.33 -6.26 12.95
CA GLY A 397 -10.05 -5.07 13.76
C GLY A 397 -8.61 -4.92 14.26
N TRP A 398 -7.70 -5.83 13.88
CA TRP A 398 -6.27 -5.68 14.19
C TRP A 398 -5.67 -4.51 13.44
N ARG A 399 -4.67 -3.84 14.05
CA ARG A 399 -4.02 -2.65 13.49
C ARG A 399 -2.50 -2.74 13.58
N GLY A 400 -1.82 -1.71 13.07
CA GLY A 400 -0.37 -1.59 13.09
C GLY A 400 0.34 -2.21 11.87
N TRP A 401 1.63 -1.93 11.71
CA TRP A 401 2.43 -2.29 10.53
C TRP A 401 2.55 -3.79 10.25
N GLY A 402 2.42 -4.62 11.29
CA GLY A 402 2.43 -6.09 11.18
C GLY A 402 1.16 -6.73 11.73
N CYS A 403 0.05 -5.99 11.85
CA CYS A 403 -1.21 -6.47 12.42
C CYS A 403 -1.08 -7.06 13.85
N THR A 404 -0.24 -6.43 14.68
CA THR A 404 0.05 -6.86 16.06
C THR A 404 -0.63 -6.00 17.12
N ASP A 405 -1.31 -4.92 16.73
CA ASP A 405 -2.04 -4.05 17.66
C ASP A 405 -3.47 -4.58 17.86
N SER A 406 -3.78 -4.93 19.11
CA SER A 406 -5.04 -5.54 19.51
C SER A 406 -6.05 -4.55 20.11
N ALA A 407 -5.77 -3.24 20.09
CA ALA A 407 -6.62 -2.24 20.76
C ALA A 407 -8.09 -2.28 20.32
N ASP A 408 -8.34 -2.44 19.01
CA ASP A 408 -9.68 -2.49 18.40
C ASP A 408 -10.02 -3.91 17.89
N ALA A 409 -9.26 -4.94 18.30
CA ALA A 409 -9.42 -6.28 17.76
C ALA A 409 -10.72 -6.94 18.25
N LEU A 410 -11.45 -7.54 17.32
CA LEU A 410 -12.68 -8.27 17.61
C LEU A 410 -12.37 -9.55 18.39
N THR A 411 -13.16 -9.81 19.44
CA THR A 411 -13.03 -11.05 20.22
C THR A 411 -13.37 -12.28 19.37
N TYR A 412 -12.73 -13.41 19.67
CA TYR A 412 -13.02 -14.68 19.00
C TYR A 412 -14.51 -15.07 19.07
N GLY A 413 -15.14 -14.85 20.23
CA GLY A 413 -16.57 -15.14 20.41
C GLY A 413 -17.47 -14.32 19.48
N PHE A 414 -17.12 -13.05 19.25
CA PHE A 414 -17.84 -12.20 18.30
C PHE A 414 -17.63 -12.65 16.85
N GLN A 415 -16.39 -12.96 16.45
CA GLN A 415 -16.09 -13.49 15.11
C GLN A 415 -16.88 -14.78 14.83
N LEU A 416 -16.93 -15.69 15.81
CA LEU A 416 -17.67 -16.94 15.72
C LEU A 416 -19.18 -16.69 15.62
N LEU A 417 -19.72 -15.80 16.45
CA LEU A 417 -21.14 -15.44 16.41
C LEU A 417 -21.53 -14.86 15.04
N SER A 418 -20.76 -13.90 14.52
CA SER A 418 -20.98 -13.31 13.20
C SER A 418 -20.97 -14.38 12.12
N THR A 419 -19.93 -15.24 12.09
CA THR A 419 -19.83 -16.33 11.11
C THR A 419 -21.02 -17.29 11.17
N LEU A 420 -21.40 -17.71 12.38
CA LEU A 420 -22.54 -18.61 12.57
C LEU A 420 -23.85 -17.96 12.13
N LEU A 421 -24.04 -16.66 12.39
CA LEU A 421 -25.27 -15.96 12.06
C LEU A 421 -25.48 -15.85 10.53
N LEU A 422 -24.42 -15.56 9.75
CA LEU A 422 -24.48 -15.59 8.28
C LEU A 422 -24.62 -17.01 7.71
N CYS A 423 -23.91 -17.98 8.29
CA CYS A 423 -23.95 -19.35 7.78
C CYS A 423 -25.28 -20.05 8.07
N LEU A 424 -25.81 -19.90 9.29
CA LEU A 424 -27.04 -20.57 9.73
C LEU A 424 -28.30 -19.92 9.17
N SER A 425 -28.30 -18.61 8.90
CA SER A 425 -29.46 -17.94 8.27
C SER A 425 -29.77 -18.52 6.88
N ASN A 426 -28.75 -18.97 6.15
CA ASN A 426 -28.91 -19.65 4.86
C ASN A 426 -29.67 -20.99 4.93
N LEU A 427 -29.68 -21.67 6.08
CA LEU A 427 -30.48 -22.90 6.26
C LEU A 427 -31.99 -22.62 6.17
N MET A 428 -32.42 -21.35 6.22
CA MET A 428 -33.81 -20.98 5.94
C MET A 428 -34.26 -21.25 4.50
N PHE A 429 -33.35 -21.61 3.59
CA PHE A 429 -33.72 -22.16 2.28
C PHE A 429 -34.20 -23.62 2.34
N LEU A 430 -34.00 -24.35 3.45
CA LEU A 430 -34.46 -25.74 3.59
C LEU A 430 -35.99 -25.89 3.45
N PRO A 431 -36.87 -25.10 4.11
CA PRO A 431 -38.31 -25.20 3.91
C PRO A 431 -38.75 -24.95 2.46
N PRO A 432 -38.28 -23.90 1.75
CA PRO A 432 -38.53 -23.72 0.31
C PRO A 432 -38.07 -24.90 -0.55
N VAL A 433 -36.89 -25.47 -0.30
CA VAL A 433 -36.38 -26.67 -1.00
C VAL A 433 -37.33 -27.84 -0.81
N VAL A 434 -37.72 -28.15 0.44
CA VAL A 434 -38.63 -29.26 0.75
C VAL A 434 -40.00 -29.04 0.10
N LEU A 435 -40.53 -27.80 0.11
CA LEU A 435 -41.80 -27.46 -0.53
C LEU A 435 -41.74 -27.62 -2.05
N ALA A 436 -40.63 -27.19 -2.68
CA ALA A 436 -40.41 -27.33 -4.11
C ALA A 436 -40.33 -28.79 -4.55
N ILE A 437 -39.59 -29.64 -3.80
CA ILE A 437 -39.51 -31.08 -4.04
C ILE A 437 -40.91 -31.72 -3.93
N ARG A 438 -41.64 -31.44 -2.85
CA ARG A 438 -43.01 -31.97 -2.64
C ARG A 438 -43.98 -31.53 -3.74
N SER A 439 -43.80 -30.34 -4.27
CA SER A 439 -44.62 -29.77 -5.34
C SER A 439 -44.17 -30.17 -6.76
N ARG A 440 -43.11 -30.97 -6.88
CA ARG A 440 -42.44 -31.41 -8.13
C ARG A 440 -41.81 -30.28 -8.97
N TYR A 441 -41.36 -29.21 -8.33
CA TYR A 441 -40.52 -28.16 -8.92
C TYR A 441 -39.04 -28.50 -8.74
N VAL A 442 -38.55 -29.53 -9.46
CA VAL A 442 -37.20 -30.09 -9.26
C VAL A 442 -36.10 -29.11 -9.65
N LEU A 443 -36.31 -28.33 -10.71
CA LEU A 443 -35.32 -27.35 -11.18
C LEU A 443 -35.17 -26.21 -10.16
N GLU A 444 -36.29 -25.69 -9.67
CA GLU A 444 -36.31 -24.65 -8.64
C GLU A 444 -35.69 -25.18 -7.34
N ALA A 445 -36.00 -26.41 -6.93
CA ALA A 445 -35.38 -27.05 -5.77
C ALA A 445 -33.85 -27.18 -5.92
N ALA A 446 -33.36 -27.50 -7.12
CA ALA A 446 -31.92 -27.59 -7.37
C ALA A 446 -31.23 -26.22 -7.25
N VAL A 447 -31.86 -25.15 -7.77
CA VAL A 447 -31.34 -23.78 -7.63
C VAL A 447 -31.33 -23.34 -6.17
N TYR A 448 -32.40 -23.56 -5.40
CA TYR A 448 -32.43 -23.20 -3.98
C TYR A 448 -31.40 -23.98 -3.15
N THR A 449 -31.18 -25.25 -3.49
CA THR A 449 -30.15 -26.07 -2.84
C THR A 449 -28.74 -25.55 -3.17
N PHE A 450 -28.52 -25.17 -4.42
CA PHE A 450 -27.27 -24.55 -4.87
C PHE A 450 -27.00 -23.24 -4.11
N THR A 451 -27.98 -22.34 -4.04
CA THR A 451 -27.87 -21.08 -3.30
C THR A 451 -27.53 -21.33 -1.83
N MET A 452 -28.28 -22.21 -1.16
CA MET A 452 -28.05 -22.55 0.23
C MET A 452 -26.62 -23.04 0.47
N PHE A 453 -26.14 -23.99 -0.33
CA PHE A 453 -24.80 -24.55 -0.16
C PHE A 453 -23.71 -23.51 -0.38
N PHE A 454 -23.70 -22.84 -1.53
CA PHE A 454 -22.62 -21.92 -1.88
C PHE A 454 -22.64 -20.63 -1.04
N SER A 455 -23.82 -20.14 -0.66
CA SER A 455 -23.94 -18.98 0.23
C SER A 455 -23.40 -19.27 1.64
N THR A 456 -23.72 -20.45 2.20
CA THR A 456 -23.17 -20.86 3.50
C THR A 456 -21.65 -20.94 3.48
N PHE A 457 -21.05 -21.59 2.46
CA PHE A 457 -19.59 -21.72 2.39
C PHE A 457 -18.88 -20.43 1.99
N TYR A 458 -19.53 -19.57 1.21
CA TYR A 458 -19.03 -18.23 0.92
C TYR A 458 -18.90 -17.42 2.21
N HIS A 459 -19.96 -17.33 3.03
CA HIS A 459 -19.89 -16.57 4.28
C HIS A 459 -18.98 -17.20 5.33
N ALA A 460 -18.76 -18.52 5.29
CA ALA A 460 -17.71 -19.14 6.11
C ALA A 460 -16.30 -18.72 5.66
N CYS A 461 -16.12 -18.42 4.37
CA CYS A 461 -14.84 -18.01 3.77
C CYS A 461 -14.61 -16.49 3.84
N ASP A 462 -15.67 -15.68 3.88
CA ASP A 462 -15.61 -14.22 3.90
C ASP A 462 -15.24 -13.64 5.26
N GLN A 463 -15.44 -14.40 6.35
CA GLN A 463 -15.21 -13.87 7.70
C GLN A 463 -13.72 -13.72 8.01
N PRO A 464 -13.28 -12.51 8.40
CA PRO A 464 -11.88 -12.25 8.71
C PRO A 464 -11.51 -12.82 10.09
N GLY A 465 -10.40 -13.54 10.18
CA GLY A 465 -9.82 -13.99 11.45
C GLY A 465 -9.43 -15.47 11.45
N ILE A 466 -9.49 -16.09 12.63
CA ILE A 466 -9.10 -17.50 12.85
C ILE A 466 -10.21 -18.46 12.39
N VAL A 467 -11.45 -17.99 12.35
CA VAL A 467 -12.64 -18.80 12.04
C VAL A 467 -12.93 -18.96 10.54
N VAL A 468 -12.04 -18.45 9.68
CA VAL A 468 -12.19 -18.52 8.23
C VAL A 468 -12.13 -19.96 7.72
N PHE A 469 -13.07 -20.34 6.86
CA PHE A 469 -13.11 -21.66 6.23
C PHE A 469 -13.54 -21.57 4.77
N CYS A 470 -12.60 -21.83 3.85
CA CYS A 470 -12.82 -21.81 2.41
C CYS A 470 -12.65 -23.23 1.83
N ILE A 471 -13.70 -23.75 1.20
CA ILE A 471 -13.64 -25.03 0.46
C ILE A 471 -13.06 -24.87 -0.96
N MET A 472 -13.11 -23.65 -1.50
CA MET A 472 -12.69 -23.27 -2.84
C MET A 472 -12.23 -21.80 -2.82
N ASP A 473 -11.64 -21.31 -3.91
CA ASP A 473 -11.25 -19.92 -4.08
C ASP A 473 -12.40 -18.95 -3.76
N TYR A 474 -12.06 -17.88 -3.02
CA TYR A 474 -12.99 -16.85 -2.55
C TYR A 474 -13.83 -16.27 -3.69
N ASP A 475 -13.20 -15.89 -4.80
CA ASP A 475 -13.88 -15.30 -5.96
C ASP A 475 -14.93 -16.23 -6.57
N VAL A 476 -14.67 -17.53 -6.56
CA VAL A 476 -15.61 -18.52 -7.12
C VAL A 476 -16.78 -18.72 -6.16
N LEU A 477 -16.52 -18.82 -4.85
CA LEU A 477 -17.58 -18.91 -3.84
C LEU A 477 -18.48 -17.66 -3.86
N GLN A 478 -17.88 -16.48 -3.93
CA GLN A 478 -18.59 -15.21 -4.03
C GLN A 478 -19.46 -15.15 -5.29
N PHE A 479 -18.90 -15.54 -6.44
CA PHE A 479 -19.66 -15.59 -7.69
C PHE A 479 -20.86 -16.54 -7.60
N CYS A 480 -20.67 -17.73 -7.03
CA CYS A 480 -21.74 -18.71 -6.86
C CYS A 480 -22.84 -18.24 -5.89
N ASP A 481 -22.49 -17.52 -4.83
CA ASP A 481 -23.46 -16.94 -3.88
C ASP A 481 -24.38 -15.92 -4.55
N PHE A 482 -23.80 -14.90 -5.21
CA PHE A 482 -24.57 -13.88 -5.92
C PHE A 482 -25.40 -14.47 -7.06
N LEU A 483 -24.81 -15.35 -7.88
CA LEU A 483 -25.52 -16.01 -8.97
C LEU A 483 -26.67 -16.87 -8.44
N GLY A 484 -26.42 -17.66 -7.40
CA GLY A 484 -27.43 -18.52 -6.78
C GLY A 484 -28.60 -17.69 -6.23
N SER A 485 -28.32 -16.60 -5.53
CA SER A 485 -29.35 -15.73 -4.95
C SER A 485 -30.22 -15.07 -6.02
N LEU A 486 -29.62 -14.52 -7.07
CA LEU A 486 -30.36 -13.92 -8.20
C LEU A 486 -31.16 -14.96 -8.99
N MET A 487 -30.56 -16.14 -9.24
CA MET A 487 -31.24 -17.22 -9.92
C MET A 487 -32.42 -17.73 -9.11
N SER A 488 -32.32 -17.81 -7.78
CA SER A 488 -33.44 -18.19 -6.90
C SER A 488 -34.64 -17.26 -7.06
N VAL A 489 -34.42 -15.95 -7.06
CA VAL A 489 -35.50 -14.96 -7.30
C VAL A 489 -36.06 -15.11 -8.72
N TRP A 490 -35.19 -15.19 -9.73
CA TRP A 490 -35.58 -15.33 -11.14
C TRP A 490 -36.45 -16.57 -11.39
N VAL A 491 -36.00 -17.75 -10.94
CA VAL A 491 -36.74 -18.99 -11.19
C VAL A 491 -38.08 -19.04 -10.47
N THR A 492 -38.16 -18.42 -9.29
CA THR A 492 -39.40 -18.28 -8.50
C THR A 492 -40.42 -17.43 -9.26
N VAL A 493 -40.02 -16.25 -9.77
CA VAL A 493 -40.92 -15.33 -10.47
C VAL A 493 -41.44 -15.95 -11.78
N ILE A 494 -40.56 -16.60 -12.55
CA ILE A 494 -40.94 -17.30 -13.78
C ILE A 494 -41.84 -18.51 -13.47
N ALA A 495 -41.61 -19.23 -12.37
CA ALA A 495 -42.52 -20.31 -11.94
C ALA A 495 -43.92 -19.78 -11.61
N MET A 496 -44.04 -18.59 -11.03
CA MET A 496 -45.32 -17.92 -10.78
C MET A 496 -46.06 -17.51 -12.05
N ALA A 497 -45.34 -17.22 -13.14
CA ALA A 497 -45.94 -16.80 -14.41
C ALA A 497 -46.75 -17.91 -15.12
N ARG A 498 -46.56 -19.19 -14.73
CA ARG A 498 -47.25 -20.36 -15.31
C ARG A 498 -47.31 -20.33 -16.85
N LEU A 499 -46.13 -20.15 -17.45
CA LEU A 499 -45.89 -20.16 -18.89
C LEU A 499 -45.87 -21.60 -19.43
N GLN A 500 -45.90 -21.74 -20.77
CA GLN A 500 -45.71 -23.03 -21.43
C GLN A 500 -44.36 -23.65 -21.05
N PRO A 501 -44.26 -24.99 -20.89
CA PRO A 501 -43.03 -25.65 -20.41
C PRO A 501 -41.78 -25.30 -21.22
N VAL A 502 -41.90 -25.22 -22.54
CA VAL A 502 -40.77 -24.88 -23.43
C VAL A 502 -40.30 -23.45 -23.17
N VAL A 503 -41.21 -22.48 -23.16
CA VAL A 503 -40.88 -21.07 -22.89
C VAL A 503 -40.27 -20.89 -21.50
N LYS A 504 -40.80 -21.61 -20.50
CA LYS A 504 -40.27 -21.61 -19.14
C LYS A 504 -38.80 -22.08 -19.10
N GLN A 505 -38.47 -23.18 -19.78
CA GLN A 505 -37.11 -23.70 -19.85
C GLN A 505 -36.15 -22.77 -20.59
N VAL A 506 -36.59 -22.16 -21.69
CA VAL A 506 -35.78 -21.17 -22.43
C VAL A 506 -35.47 -19.97 -21.53
N LEU A 507 -36.46 -19.44 -20.79
CA LEU A 507 -36.26 -18.32 -19.88
C LEU A 507 -35.35 -18.66 -18.69
N TYR A 508 -35.32 -19.91 -18.24
CA TYR A 508 -34.36 -20.36 -17.22
C TYR A 508 -32.93 -20.38 -17.74
N LEU A 509 -32.70 -20.97 -18.90
CA LEU A 509 -31.36 -21.03 -19.50
C LEU A 509 -30.85 -19.64 -19.91
N LEU A 510 -31.71 -18.84 -20.54
CA LEU A 510 -31.38 -17.48 -20.94
C LEU A 510 -31.10 -16.60 -19.70
N GLY A 511 -31.93 -16.72 -18.66
CA GLY A 511 -31.72 -16.02 -17.41
C GLY A 511 -30.37 -16.38 -16.77
N ALA A 512 -30.03 -17.68 -16.71
CA ALA A 512 -28.75 -18.13 -16.17
C ALA A 512 -27.54 -17.57 -16.93
N MET A 513 -27.57 -17.58 -18.26
CA MET A 513 -26.48 -17.05 -19.08
C MET A 513 -26.34 -15.53 -18.94
N LEU A 514 -27.45 -14.78 -18.96
CA LEU A 514 -27.43 -13.31 -18.84
C LEU A 514 -27.03 -12.86 -17.44
N LEU A 515 -27.51 -13.51 -16.39
CA LEU A 515 -27.13 -13.22 -15.00
C LEU A 515 -25.66 -13.52 -14.75
N SER A 516 -25.17 -14.65 -15.25
CA SER A 516 -23.75 -15.00 -15.18
C SER A 516 -22.87 -13.97 -15.87
N MET A 517 -23.27 -13.46 -17.04
CA MET A 517 -22.54 -12.40 -17.76
C MET A 517 -22.56 -11.08 -16.99
N ALA A 518 -23.73 -10.68 -16.48
CA ALA A 518 -23.88 -9.42 -15.73
C ALA A 518 -23.01 -9.37 -14.47
N LEU A 519 -22.93 -10.48 -13.73
CA LEU A 519 -22.09 -10.58 -12.53
C LEU A 519 -20.59 -10.51 -12.82
N GLN A 520 -20.14 -10.88 -14.02
CA GLN A 520 -18.74 -10.70 -14.41
C GLN A 520 -18.39 -9.26 -14.75
N LEU A 521 -19.36 -8.46 -15.22
CA LEU A 521 -19.16 -7.05 -15.54
C LEU A 521 -19.08 -6.18 -14.29
N ASP A 522 -19.99 -6.38 -13.35
CA ASP A 522 -20.00 -5.64 -12.08
C ASP A 522 -20.71 -6.45 -10.98
N ARG A 523 -19.96 -7.09 -10.09
CA ARG A 523 -20.56 -7.95 -9.06
C ARG A 523 -21.34 -7.19 -7.98
N HIS A 524 -21.06 -5.89 -7.77
CA HIS A 524 -21.65 -5.07 -6.70
C HIS A 524 -22.67 -4.06 -7.20
N GLY A 525 -22.85 -3.93 -8.52
CA GLY A 525 -23.81 -3.00 -9.10
C GLY A 525 -25.24 -3.30 -8.64
N LEU A 526 -25.88 -2.33 -7.98
CA LEU A 526 -27.30 -2.43 -7.57
C LEU A 526 -28.22 -2.77 -8.76
N TRP A 527 -27.86 -2.30 -9.96
CA TRP A 527 -28.56 -2.60 -11.20
C TRP A 527 -28.56 -4.09 -11.58
N ASN A 528 -27.57 -4.87 -11.15
CA ASN A 528 -27.50 -6.30 -11.40
C ASN A 528 -28.42 -7.11 -10.49
N LEU A 529 -28.82 -6.55 -9.34
CA LEU A 529 -29.91 -7.08 -8.51
C LEU A 529 -31.29 -6.61 -9.02
N LEU A 530 -31.42 -5.30 -9.26
CA LEU A 530 -32.71 -4.68 -9.57
C LEU A 530 -33.18 -4.99 -11.00
N GLY A 531 -32.30 -4.93 -11.99
CA GLY A 531 -32.62 -5.10 -13.41
C GLY A 531 -33.29 -6.44 -13.74
N PRO A 532 -32.65 -7.58 -13.44
CA PRO A 532 -33.23 -8.91 -13.67
C PRO A 532 -34.53 -9.13 -12.90
N SER A 533 -34.61 -8.63 -11.67
CA SER A 533 -35.81 -8.72 -10.83
C SER A 533 -36.99 -7.95 -11.44
N LEU A 534 -36.76 -6.70 -11.89
CA LEU A 534 -37.78 -5.89 -12.57
C LEU A 534 -38.21 -6.52 -13.91
N PHE A 535 -37.27 -7.06 -14.67
CA PHE A 535 -37.57 -7.73 -15.93
C PHE A 535 -38.41 -8.99 -15.71
N ALA A 536 -38.06 -9.82 -14.73
CA ALA A 536 -38.86 -11.00 -14.36
C ALA A 536 -40.27 -10.62 -13.89
N LEU A 537 -40.41 -9.55 -13.09
CA LEU A 537 -41.70 -9.01 -12.69
C LEU A 537 -42.51 -8.48 -13.89
N GLY A 538 -41.85 -7.89 -14.89
CA GLY A 538 -42.48 -7.50 -16.15
C GLY A 538 -43.04 -8.69 -16.93
N ILE A 539 -42.29 -9.81 -17.00
CA ILE A 539 -42.78 -11.07 -17.59
C ILE A 539 -43.99 -11.60 -16.80
N LEU A 540 -43.94 -11.57 -15.47
CA LEU A 540 -45.05 -11.98 -14.63
C LEU A 540 -46.31 -11.14 -14.89
N ALA A 541 -46.16 -9.81 -14.89
CA ALA A 541 -47.25 -8.85 -15.08
C ALA A 541 -47.89 -9.01 -16.48
N THR A 542 -47.08 -9.14 -17.52
CA THR A 542 -47.57 -9.37 -18.89
C THR A 542 -48.31 -10.71 -19.02
N ALA A 543 -47.75 -11.80 -18.50
CA ALA A 543 -48.39 -13.12 -18.51
C ALA A 543 -49.74 -13.11 -17.78
N TRP A 544 -49.82 -12.46 -16.62
CA TRP A 544 -51.06 -12.34 -15.85
C TRP A 544 -52.08 -11.44 -16.53
N THR A 545 -51.65 -10.34 -17.15
CA THR A 545 -52.52 -9.42 -17.89
C THR A 545 -53.14 -10.10 -19.10
N VAL A 546 -52.33 -10.78 -19.93
CA VAL A 546 -52.81 -11.54 -21.10
C VAL A 546 -53.84 -12.60 -20.66
N ARG A 547 -53.58 -13.31 -19.57
CA ARG A 547 -54.48 -14.35 -19.06
C ARG A 547 -55.77 -13.76 -18.47
N SER A 548 -55.68 -12.60 -17.82
CA SER A 548 -56.84 -11.88 -17.27
C SER A 548 -57.74 -11.36 -18.38
N VAL A 549 -57.16 -10.79 -19.45
CA VAL A 549 -57.90 -10.33 -20.63
C VAL A 549 -58.57 -11.50 -21.34
N ARG A 550 -57.86 -12.61 -21.58
CA ARG A 550 -58.44 -13.81 -22.23
C ARG A 550 -59.57 -14.46 -21.43
N ARG A 551 -59.51 -14.45 -20.10
CA ARG A 551 -60.51 -15.09 -19.21
C ARG A 551 -61.56 -14.14 -18.63
N ARG A 552 -61.49 -12.84 -18.94
CA ARG A 552 -62.35 -11.76 -18.40
C ARG A 552 -62.46 -11.72 -16.86
N HIS A 553 -61.51 -12.29 -16.14
CA HIS A 553 -61.41 -12.28 -14.68
C HIS A 553 -59.95 -12.06 -14.26
N CYS A 554 -59.74 -11.34 -13.15
CA CYS A 554 -58.40 -11.11 -12.61
C CYS A 554 -57.73 -12.43 -12.22
N TYR A 555 -56.51 -12.66 -12.72
CA TYR A 555 -55.71 -13.83 -12.40
C TYR A 555 -54.65 -13.49 -11.34
N PRO A 556 -54.46 -14.32 -10.28
CA PRO A 556 -55.19 -15.54 -9.94
C PRO A 556 -56.59 -15.30 -9.34
N PRO A 557 -57.58 -16.19 -9.62
CA PRO A 557 -59.01 -15.95 -9.38
C PRO A 557 -59.47 -16.08 -7.92
N THR A 558 -58.60 -16.48 -6.98
CA THR A 558 -58.97 -16.76 -5.58
C THR A 558 -58.42 -15.68 -4.64
N TRP A 559 -59.29 -14.87 -4.02
CA TRP A 559 -58.89 -13.86 -3.03
C TRP A 559 -58.09 -14.49 -1.87
N ARG A 560 -58.44 -15.70 -1.41
CA ARG A 560 -57.66 -16.42 -0.38
C ARG A 560 -56.17 -16.57 -0.76
N ARG A 561 -55.86 -16.76 -2.04
CA ARG A 561 -54.48 -16.88 -2.51
C ARG A 561 -53.73 -15.54 -2.49
N TRP A 562 -54.43 -14.45 -2.80
CA TRP A 562 -53.88 -13.10 -2.66
C TRP A 562 -53.58 -12.78 -1.20
N LEU A 563 -54.54 -12.99 -0.31
CA LEU A 563 -54.42 -12.60 1.11
C LEU A 563 -53.40 -13.46 1.88
N PHE A 564 -53.35 -14.77 1.65
CA PHE A 564 -52.54 -15.68 2.48
C PHE A 564 -51.18 -16.08 1.88
N TYR A 565 -50.93 -15.83 0.58
CA TYR A 565 -49.69 -16.27 -0.07
C TYR A 565 -48.98 -15.12 -0.81
N LEU A 566 -49.67 -14.45 -1.75
CA LEU A 566 -49.04 -13.44 -2.60
C LEU A 566 -48.75 -12.12 -1.87
N CYS A 567 -49.69 -11.57 -1.12
CA CYS A 567 -49.48 -10.33 -0.38
C CYS A 567 -48.40 -10.50 0.71
N PRO A 568 -48.45 -11.53 1.58
CA PRO A 568 -47.38 -11.77 2.56
C PRO A 568 -46.02 -11.99 1.89
N GLY A 569 -45.95 -12.82 0.84
CA GLY A 569 -44.69 -13.08 0.13
C GLY A 569 -44.10 -11.84 -0.53
N SER A 570 -44.94 -11.01 -1.17
CA SER A 570 -44.48 -9.78 -1.83
C SER A 570 -44.06 -8.70 -0.82
N LEU A 571 -44.76 -8.59 0.32
CA LEU A 571 -44.38 -7.69 1.40
C LEU A 571 -43.03 -8.10 2.01
N ILE A 572 -42.84 -9.40 2.28
CA ILE A 572 -41.56 -9.91 2.81
C ILE A 572 -40.41 -9.66 1.83
N ALA A 573 -40.62 -9.93 0.54
CA ALA A 573 -39.61 -9.68 -0.50
C ALA A 573 -39.29 -8.18 -0.64
N GLY A 574 -40.31 -7.30 -0.61
CA GLY A 574 -40.11 -5.85 -0.65
C GLY A 574 -39.34 -5.35 0.57
N SER A 575 -39.67 -5.83 1.77
CA SER A 575 -38.93 -5.50 3.00
C SER A 575 -37.47 -5.96 2.94
N ALA A 576 -37.19 -7.13 2.37
CA ALA A 576 -35.82 -7.61 2.18
C ALA A 576 -35.02 -6.67 1.28
N VAL A 577 -35.57 -6.27 0.12
CA VAL A 577 -34.90 -5.34 -0.80
C VAL A 577 -34.67 -3.98 -0.14
N LEU A 578 -35.62 -3.47 0.64
CA LEU A 578 -35.49 -2.20 1.36
C LEU A 578 -34.39 -2.26 2.44
N LEU A 579 -34.33 -3.35 3.22
CA LEU A 579 -33.29 -3.55 4.22
C LEU A 579 -31.90 -3.58 3.58
N TYR A 580 -31.76 -4.31 2.48
CA TYR A 580 -30.51 -4.39 1.73
C TYR A 580 -30.09 -3.03 1.14
N ALA A 581 -31.03 -2.27 0.56
CA ALA A 581 -30.70 -1.04 -0.15
C ALA A 581 -30.44 0.17 0.75
N PHE A 582 -31.06 0.23 1.94
CA PHE A 582 -31.05 1.46 2.76
C PHE A 582 -30.52 1.26 4.19
N VAL A 583 -30.47 0.03 4.71
CA VAL A 583 -30.16 -0.23 6.12
C VAL A 583 -28.84 -0.97 6.30
N GLU A 584 -28.41 -1.75 5.30
CA GLU A 584 -27.13 -2.46 5.34
C GLU A 584 -25.95 -1.48 5.32
N THR A 585 -25.11 -1.54 6.35
CA THR A 585 -23.86 -0.80 6.50
C THR A 585 -22.72 -1.77 6.83
N ARG A 586 -21.46 -1.31 6.76
CA ARG A 586 -20.29 -2.15 7.07
C ARG A 586 -20.32 -2.72 8.50
N ASP A 587 -20.81 -1.95 9.46
CA ASP A 587 -20.81 -2.33 10.88
C ASP A 587 -21.97 -3.29 11.24
N ASN A 588 -23.12 -3.16 10.58
CA ASN A 588 -24.30 -3.98 10.87
C ASN A 588 -24.50 -5.14 9.87
N TYR A 589 -23.60 -5.26 8.88
CA TYR A 589 -23.65 -6.21 7.77
C TYR A 589 -24.08 -7.61 8.22
N PHE A 590 -23.40 -8.18 9.21
CA PHE A 590 -23.66 -9.56 9.63
C PHE A 590 -25.06 -9.77 10.22
N TYR A 591 -25.69 -8.75 10.81
CA TYR A 591 -27.08 -8.82 11.28
C TYR A 591 -28.07 -8.62 10.12
N ILE A 592 -27.93 -7.52 9.37
CA ILE A 592 -28.90 -7.13 8.35
C ILE A 592 -28.90 -8.13 7.19
N HIS A 593 -27.71 -8.56 6.77
CA HIS A 593 -27.56 -9.52 5.68
C HIS A 593 -28.11 -10.90 6.05
N SER A 594 -27.95 -11.32 7.31
CA SER A 594 -28.55 -12.57 7.79
C SER A 594 -30.07 -12.49 7.87
N ILE A 595 -30.62 -11.35 8.30
CA ILE A 595 -32.08 -11.12 8.24
C ILE A 595 -32.57 -11.14 6.79
N TRP A 596 -31.81 -10.55 5.87
CA TRP A 596 -32.12 -10.56 4.44
C TRP A 596 -32.25 -11.99 3.90
N HIS A 597 -31.32 -12.90 4.23
CA HIS A 597 -31.39 -14.32 3.87
C HIS A 597 -32.70 -14.97 4.35
N MET A 598 -33.06 -14.73 5.61
CA MET A 598 -34.30 -15.30 6.18
C MET A 598 -35.56 -14.76 5.48
N LEU A 599 -35.59 -13.46 5.14
CA LEU A 599 -36.73 -12.85 4.47
C LEU A 599 -36.85 -13.32 3.02
N ILE A 600 -35.77 -13.35 2.25
CA ILE A 600 -35.79 -13.84 0.86
C ILE A 600 -36.21 -15.29 0.82
N ALA A 601 -35.58 -16.17 1.62
CA ALA A 601 -35.94 -17.58 1.66
C ALA A 601 -37.42 -17.77 2.10
N GLY A 602 -37.86 -17.02 3.11
CA GLY A 602 -39.26 -16.99 3.55
C GLY A 602 -40.22 -16.58 2.44
N SER A 603 -39.89 -15.53 1.68
CA SER A 603 -40.72 -15.02 0.57
C SER A 603 -40.88 -16.07 -0.53
N VAL A 604 -39.81 -16.76 -0.90
CA VAL A 604 -39.83 -17.84 -1.91
C VAL A 604 -40.76 -18.97 -1.48
N GLY A 605 -40.75 -19.34 -0.20
CA GLY A 605 -41.67 -20.33 0.37
C GLY A 605 -43.15 -19.99 0.20
N PHE A 606 -43.53 -18.71 0.36
CA PHE A 606 -44.92 -18.27 0.17
C PHE A 606 -45.31 -18.06 -1.30
N LEU A 607 -44.37 -17.62 -2.12
CA LEU A 607 -44.60 -17.29 -3.53
C LEU A 607 -44.69 -18.52 -4.43
N LEU A 608 -44.11 -19.65 -4.02
CA LEU A 608 -44.14 -20.89 -4.81
C LEU A 608 -45.58 -21.37 -5.06
N PRO A 609 -46.04 -21.47 -6.32
CA PRO A 609 -47.42 -21.82 -6.61
C PRO A 609 -47.72 -23.28 -6.23
N PRO A 610 -48.76 -23.55 -5.41
CA PRO A 610 -49.16 -24.93 -5.12
C PRO A 610 -49.56 -25.64 -6.41
N ARG A 611 -49.24 -26.93 -6.48
CA ARG A 611 -49.59 -27.77 -7.63
C ARG A 611 -51.10 -27.74 -7.85
N ALA A 612 -51.54 -27.60 -9.11
CA ALA A 612 -52.94 -27.79 -9.44
C ALA A 612 -53.33 -29.22 -9.04
N LYS A 613 -54.35 -29.37 -8.18
CA LYS A 613 -54.91 -30.69 -7.87
C LYS A 613 -55.43 -31.26 -9.19
N THR A 614 -54.76 -32.27 -9.71
CA THR A 614 -55.39 -33.21 -10.63
C THR A 614 -56.35 -34.03 -9.78
N ASP A 615 -57.65 -33.72 -9.86
CA ASP A 615 -58.70 -34.57 -9.30
C ASP A 615 -58.75 -35.88 -10.08
N HIS A 616 -57.82 -36.78 -9.78
CA HIS A 616 -57.90 -38.20 -10.11
C HIS A 616 -58.18 -38.97 -8.84
N ARG A 617 -59.40 -38.79 -8.32
CA ARG A 617 -60.08 -39.80 -7.52
C ARG A 617 -61.53 -39.87 -8.01
N VAL A 618 -61.73 -40.61 -9.09
CA VAL A 618 -63.05 -41.18 -9.38
C VAL A 618 -63.32 -42.20 -8.27
N PRO A 619 -64.37 -42.05 -7.46
CA PRO A 619 -64.82 -43.12 -6.58
C PRO A 619 -65.33 -44.25 -7.47
N SER A 620 -64.78 -45.45 -7.31
CA SER A 620 -65.34 -46.65 -7.90
C SER A 620 -66.67 -46.95 -7.20
N GLY A 621 -67.78 -46.91 -7.95
CA GLY A 621 -69.06 -47.48 -7.52
C GLY A 621 -70.24 -46.53 -7.54
N ALA A 622 -70.99 -46.56 -8.64
CA ALA A 622 -72.46 -46.67 -8.72
C ALA A 622 -72.93 -46.06 -10.06
N ARG A 623 -73.32 -46.93 -11.00
CA ARG A 623 -74.09 -46.52 -12.17
C ARG A 623 -75.44 -45.97 -11.71
N ALA A 624 -75.65 -44.66 -11.90
CA ALA A 624 -76.99 -44.08 -11.96
C ALA A 624 -77.15 -43.46 -13.35
N ARG A 625 -78.15 -43.92 -14.09
CA ARG A 625 -78.57 -43.36 -15.37
C ARG A 625 -79.07 -41.93 -15.13
N GLY A 626 -78.40 -40.95 -15.73
CA GLY A 626 -78.86 -39.57 -15.83
C GLY A 626 -78.01 -38.84 -16.85
N CYS A 627 -78.63 -38.23 -17.86
CA CYS A 627 -77.94 -37.40 -18.85
C CYS A 627 -77.24 -36.23 -18.14
N GLY A 628 -75.92 -36.34 -17.97
CA GLY A 628 -75.06 -35.27 -17.49
C GLY A 628 -74.15 -34.83 -18.62
N TYR A 629 -74.23 -33.55 -18.98
CA TYR A 629 -73.28 -32.92 -19.89
C TYR A 629 -71.86 -33.03 -19.29
N GLN A 630 -70.96 -33.70 -19.99
CA GLN A 630 -69.56 -33.76 -19.62
C GLN A 630 -68.87 -32.53 -20.21
N LEU A 631 -68.46 -31.59 -19.35
CA LEU A 631 -67.69 -30.43 -19.76
C LEU A 631 -66.31 -30.93 -20.22
N CYS A 632 -66.09 -31.03 -21.53
CA CYS A 632 -64.79 -31.33 -22.11
C CYS A 632 -63.82 -30.20 -21.76
N ILE A 633 -62.98 -30.41 -20.74
CA ILE A 633 -61.77 -29.62 -20.56
C ILE A 633 -60.84 -30.01 -21.70
N ASN A 634 -60.65 -29.08 -22.64
CA ASN A 634 -59.83 -29.26 -23.82
C ASN A 634 -58.35 -29.32 -23.41
N GLU A 635 -57.83 -30.52 -23.11
CA GLU A 635 -56.40 -30.73 -22.81
C GLU A 635 -55.50 -30.42 -24.03
N GLN A 636 -56.07 -30.27 -25.22
CA GLN A 636 -55.35 -29.96 -26.45
C GLN A 636 -54.85 -28.50 -26.54
N GLU A 637 -55.31 -27.59 -25.67
CA GLU A 637 -54.74 -26.23 -25.57
C GLU A 637 -53.42 -26.16 -24.78
N GLU A 638 -53.03 -27.21 -24.02
CA GLU A 638 -51.75 -27.23 -23.30
C GLU A 638 -50.56 -27.72 -24.16
N LEU A 639 -50.80 -28.32 -25.33
CA LEU A 639 -49.76 -28.91 -26.19
C LEU A 639 -49.38 -28.11 -27.44
N GLY A 640 -49.97 -26.93 -27.66
CA GLY A 640 -49.40 -25.91 -28.56
C GLY A 640 -49.12 -26.33 -30.01
N LEU A 641 -49.89 -27.25 -30.59
CA LEU A 641 -49.80 -27.60 -32.01
C LEU A 641 -51.04 -27.10 -32.75
N VAL A 642 -50.99 -25.85 -33.22
CA VAL A 642 -51.79 -25.41 -34.38
C VAL A 642 -50.90 -24.54 -35.26
N GLY A 643 -50.47 -25.10 -36.40
CA GLY A 643 -49.95 -24.33 -37.53
C GLY A 643 -51.10 -23.71 -38.34
N PRO A 644 -50.87 -22.63 -39.09
CA PRO A 644 -51.93 -21.92 -39.79
C PRO A 644 -52.31 -22.67 -41.07
N GLY A 645 -53.47 -23.32 -41.07
CA GLY A 645 -54.10 -23.87 -42.28
C GLY A 645 -54.40 -25.36 -42.18
N GLY A 646 -55.64 -25.71 -41.84
CA GLY A 646 -56.15 -27.08 -41.87
C GLY A 646 -57.59 -27.15 -41.38
N ALA A 647 -58.46 -27.71 -42.21
CA ALA A 647 -59.92 -27.70 -42.15
C ALA A 647 -60.57 -28.00 -40.78
N THR A 648 -61.73 -27.37 -40.57
CA THR A 648 -62.72 -27.70 -39.53
C THR A 648 -63.14 -29.16 -39.63
N VAL A 649 -62.69 -30.00 -38.69
CA VAL A 649 -63.27 -31.33 -38.47
C VAL A 649 -64.22 -31.22 -37.28
N SER A 650 -65.51 -31.27 -37.61
CA SER A 650 -66.62 -31.46 -36.68
C SER A 650 -66.49 -32.81 -35.96
N SER A 651 -66.20 -32.80 -34.65
CA SER A 651 -66.36 -34.00 -33.84
C SER A 651 -67.83 -34.17 -33.47
N ILE A 652 -68.50 -35.07 -34.17
CA ILE A 652 -69.82 -35.59 -33.84
C ILE A 652 -69.71 -36.40 -32.54
N CYS A 653 -70.45 -36.01 -31.50
CA CYS A 653 -70.71 -36.86 -30.35
C CYS A 653 -71.84 -37.83 -30.71
N ALA A 654 -71.56 -39.13 -30.80
CA ALA A 654 -72.58 -40.16 -30.83
C ALA A 654 -72.94 -40.59 -29.40
N SER A 655 -74.23 -40.80 -29.16
CA SER A 655 -74.92 -41.06 -27.89
C SER A 655 -74.48 -42.31 -27.14
#